data_AF-A0A928EZ42-F1
#
_entry.id   AF-A0A928EZ42-F1
#
_cell.length_a   1.000
_cell.length_b   1.000
_cell.length_c   1.000
_cell.angle_alpha   90.00
_cell.angle_beta   90.00
_cell.angle_gamma   90.00
#
_symmetry.space_group_name_H-M   'P 1'
#
loop_
_entity.id
_entity.type
_entity.pdbx_description
1 polymer ?
#
loop_
_entity_poly.entity_id
_entity_poly.type
_entity_poly.pdbx_seq_one_letter_code
_entity_poly.pdbx_strand_id
1 'polypeptide(L)'
;MKKLLSILLALCLGASCVPAVLAVDKVIHPLDTFGEQKVPASNISAFEGDYDGYVKSMDVFDGRNSHVLKRTGADATKNGFCYYRWGTLLDDIGEPIPLSGAKYIVVDYYYQSPDAEPALNGHQMTWTQVNICGDKDITEGVSFGVSVKSRNGMVANKWDQMVFPLGEASAEKRAKLTDDIYYLRQIKLYPLLGEANMGKSDVLYISDVSVQSWDPAVGNIILDRKANFLSGDEGSAALTVVNTKDLDYYTIPEFTGTAPENMEFLTWKCTFDNKTYTPGTTVQMRAGKDVNYIPVFNYVFDFASLETAYINGYPDGTFLPQNNVTRAEACKIIASLVNPTGKDMGTTAFADVTADAWYYNAVTTLENLGALSIWSGNFEPNTKITRGEFVEIIYAIADKNYGSLRLSLITDVTTKDRCFDAVMYAVSNGIITGYEDGTFLAANNITRAETVTVINRLIGRVSNGSGTSKFSDIEGHWAKGQIIASSSAKAEGAWTVDNAEKKYVLEGTNAGEYIKALHTQAKGLTGDAIREGVDVIAEQMKKDILGTKNTADIYGHLMSGNTYYISEKNGNDENNGKSPDKPLKTLAALEKKLRFPKKGTAILFERGGVYRGTVNMLQSCIYGSYGEGEKPIITASPKNFADPALWKATDAPNVYELVDKIANVGVMAFDHDFADHGNYDALYGIPRYYGKHVSGYANLAKDLEFYPTNDTLYLYCEGGNPGERFKSIEIGPKVHILSGSGTDVVVDNLNVRFTGAHGINVNYAGNFTVTNSEFAWIGGSQMGSYDSGSGAYGNAVQLYGSCDGYYVRNNWMYQIYDTAVTHQGVDYTMKNIEYAGNLMEYTHWGIECWISKSTKSPETHNYLAKDNVLRNCGYGWGTIVANRTSSARLYSFTTVDAKNSNLKAQNNILDRSAGYLIDIDKRSKEEFDSNIYIQRKNGHLGTLKGKSANAAEDAAEIIQKNLKDTSPVFVLITK
;
A
#
# COMPACT_ATOMS: atom_id res chain seq x y z
N MET A 1 -29.07 43.81 3.56
CA MET A 1 -29.84 43.94 4.82
C MET A 1 -31.16 44.72 4.68
N LYS A 2 -31.69 44.84 3.45
CA LYS A 2 -33.11 44.83 3.13
C LYS A 2 -33.44 43.48 2.42
N LYS A 3 -32.75 42.37 2.77
CA LYS A 3 -33.22 41.30 3.69
C LYS A 3 -34.74 41.12 3.55
N LEU A 4 -35.18 40.06 2.87
CA LEU A 4 -35.46 38.76 3.50
C LEU A 4 -36.32 38.94 4.76
N LEU A 5 -37.44 38.22 4.79
CA LEU A 5 -38.46 38.19 5.85
C LEU A 5 -39.57 39.24 5.75
N SER A 6 -40.28 39.19 4.63
CA SER A 6 -41.75 39.18 4.62
C SER A 6 -42.12 38.09 3.60
N ILE A 7 -41.80 36.82 3.86
CA ILE A 7 -42.45 35.97 4.85
C ILE A 7 -43.94 35.82 4.50
N LEU A 8 -44.26 34.57 4.17
CA LEU A 8 -45.51 33.87 4.43
C LEU A 8 -46.75 34.20 3.59
N LEU A 9 -47.24 33.12 2.96
CA LEU A 9 -48.64 32.77 2.74
C LEU A 9 -49.39 33.46 1.58
N ALA A 10 -49.48 32.74 0.47
CA ALA A 10 -50.73 32.32 -0.20
C ALA A 10 -50.34 31.76 -1.59
N LEU A 11 -50.13 30.44 -1.76
CA LEU A 11 -51.18 29.47 -2.09
C LEU A 11 -52.33 30.08 -2.91
N CYS A 12 -52.43 29.73 -4.20
CA CYS A 12 -53.56 28.96 -4.76
C CYS A 12 -53.67 29.01 -6.30
N LEU A 13 -53.74 27.80 -6.89
CA LEU A 13 -54.66 27.34 -7.96
C LEU A 13 -54.40 27.66 -9.44
N GLY A 14 -54.60 26.61 -10.26
CA GLY A 14 -55.13 26.66 -11.63
C GLY A 14 -54.11 26.28 -12.72
N ALA A 15 -54.00 25.03 -13.18
CA ALA A 15 -54.91 24.29 -14.07
C ALA A 15 -54.91 24.73 -15.56
N SER A 16 -54.53 23.76 -16.41
CA SER A 16 -55.14 23.35 -17.70
C SER A 16 -54.91 24.10 -19.03
N CYS A 17 -54.85 23.27 -20.10
CA CYS A 17 -55.20 23.48 -21.54
C CYS A 17 -54.08 23.74 -22.59
N VAL A 18 -53.50 22.66 -23.16
CA VAL A 18 -53.67 22.08 -24.54
C VAL A 18 -54.34 22.96 -25.64
N PRO A 19 -54.18 22.75 -26.97
CA PRO A 19 -53.07 22.34 -27.89
C PRO A 19 -52.96 23.25 -29.15
N ALA A 20 -52.13 22.87 -30.16
CA ALA A 20 -52.36 22.92 -31.63
C ALA A 20 -51.05 23.28 -32.39
N VAL A 21 -50.69 22.80 -33.59
CA VAL A 21 -51.29 21.96 -34.67
C VAL A 21 -50.23 21.89 -35.80
N LEU A 22 -50.14 20.73 -36.50
CA LEU A 22 -49.80 20.45 -37.93
C LEU A 22 -48.60 21.17 -38.63
N ALA A 23 -47.91 20.68 -39.67
CA ALA A 23 -48.10 19.62 -40.67
C ALA A 23 -46.74 19.29 -41.34
N VAL A 24 -46.40 18.01 -41.62
CA VAL A 24 -46.42 17.31 -42.93
C VAL A 24 -45.32 17.74 -43.92
N ASP A 25 -44.37 16.84 -44.24
CA ASP A 25 -44.37 16.18 -45.56
C ASP A 25 -43.51 14.90 -45.64
N LYS A 26 -44.03 13.90 -46.37
CA LYS A 26 -43.45 12.59 -46.72
C LYS A 26 -42.92 12.66 -48.15
N VAL A 27 -41.83 11.96 -48.50
CA VAL A 27 -41.72 11.13 -49.73
C VAL A 27 -40.76 9.94 -49.50
N ILE A 28 -41.04 8.86 -50.23
CA ILE A 28 -40.78 7.40 -50.08
C ILE A 28 -39.70 6.89 -51.08
N HIS A 29 -38.89 5.88 -50.66
CA HIS A 29 -38.26 4.66 -51.29
C HIS A 29 -37.94 4.56 -52.82
N PRO A 30 -37.03 3.66 -53.34
CA PRO A 30 -36.75 2.22 -52.98
C PRO A 30 -35.25 1.79 -52.97
N LEU A 31 -34.78 0.76 -52.23
CA LEU A 31 -34.82 -0.71 -52.40
C LEU A 31 -34.25 -1.27 -53.73
N ASP A 32 -33.16 -2.05 -53.64
CA ASP A 32 -32.88 -3.29 -54.42
C ASP A 32 -31.69 -4.12 -53.85
N THR A 33 -32.05 -5.16 -53.07
CA THR A 33 -31.78 -6.61 -53.17
C THR A 33 -30.45 -7.33 -53.57
N PHE A 34 -30.22 -8.46 -52.83
CA PHE A 34 -29.55 -9.77 -53.11
C PHE A 34 -28.03 -9.81 -53.42
N GLY A 35 -27.17 -10.72 -52.94
CA GLY A 35 -27.26 -11.96 -52.14
C GLY A 35 -26.23 -13.00 -52.63
N GLU A 36 -25.35 -13.51 -51.74
CA GLU A 36 -24.64 -14.84 -51.77
C GLU A 36 -23.69 -15.20 -52.97
N GLN A 37 -22.58 -15.98 -52.94
CA GLN A 37 -22.00 -17.01 -52.06
C GLN A 37 -20.52 -17.35 -52.51
N LYS A 38 -19.65 -17.71 -51.53
CA LYS A 38 -18.51 -18.71 -51.52
C LYS A 38 -17.23 -18.65 -52.42
N VAL A 39 -16.07 -18.33 -51.80
CA VAL A 39 -14.82 -19.13 -51.50
C VAL A 39 -14.24 -20.10 -52.59
N PRO A 40 -12.90 -20.40 -52.74
CA PRO A 40 -11.61 -19.70 -52.50
C PRO A 40 -10.56 -19.86 -53.66
N ALA A 41 -9.32 -19.41 -53.39
CA ALA A 41 -8.01 -20.01 -53.75
C ALA A 41 -7.06 -19.19 -54.64
N SER A 42 -5.86 -19.06 -54.09
CA SER A 42 -4.60 -18.54 -54.62
C SER A 42 -4.07 -19.32 -55.82
N ASN A 43 -3.21 -18.69 -56.63
CA ASN A 43 -1.80 -19.08 -56.87
C ASN A 43 -1.19 -18.29 -58.04
N ILE A 44 -0.07 -17.58 -57.81
CA ILE A 44 1.30 -17.97 -58.20
C ILE A 44 1.53 -17.94 -59.72
N SER A 45 2.45 -17.09 -60.17
CA SER A 45 3.58 -17.57 -60.97
C SER A 45 4.81 -16.68 -60.79
N ALA A 46 5.90 -17.36 -60.47
CA ALA A 46 7.25 -16.88 -60.34
C ALA A 46 7.93 -16.71 -61.71
N PHE A 47 9.06 -16.01 -61.74
CA PHE A 47 10.19 -16.41 -62.57
C PHE A 47 11.50 -16.25 -61.78
N GLU A 48 12.37 -17.22 -62.07
CA GLU A 48 13.57 -17.74 -61.40
C GLU A 48 14.78 -16.79 -61.33
N GLY A 49 15.78 -17.15 -60.49
CA GLY A 49 17.17 -16.89 -60.85
C GLY A 49 18.22 -16.57 -59.77
N ASP A 50 18.38 -17.45 -58.77
CA ASP A 50 19.68 -17.99 -58.31
C ASP A 50 20.78 -17.19 -57.53
N TYR A 51 21.05 -17.79 -56.36
CA TYR A 51 22.31 -18.08 -55.64
C TYR A 51 22.96 -17.15 -54.59
N ASP A 52 22.88 -17.72 -53.37
CA ASP A 52 23.88 -17.87 -52.30
C ASP A 52 23.96 -16.88 -51.12
N GLY A 53 23.68 -17.43 -49.94
CA GLY A 53 24.49 -17.14 -48.74
C GLY A 53 23.74 -16.89 -47.43
N TYR A 54 23.49 -17.97 -46.69
CA TYR A 54 23.29 -18.06 -45.23
C TYR A 54 21.93 -17.69 -44.59
N VAL A 55 21.25 -18.76 -44.17
CA VAL A 55 20.22 -18.85 -43.13
C VAL A 55 20.90 -19.02 -41.76
N LYS A 56 20.44 -18.33 -40.70
CA LYS A 56 19.88 -18.93 -39.46
C LYS A 56 19.60 -17.94 -38.32
N SER A 57 18.50 -18.31 -37.62
CA SER A 57 18.04 -18.04 -36.25
C SER A 57 17.49 -16.66 -35.85
N MET A 58 16.18 -16.65 -35.61
CA MET A 58 15.51 -16.17 -34.39
C MET A 58 16.45 -15.72 -33.26
N ASP A 59 16.17 -14.51 -32.75
CA ASP A 59 16.09 -14.27 -31.31
C ASP A 59 14.91 -13.33 -31.01
N VAL A 60 14.06 -13.81 -30.10
CA VAL A 60 13.16 -13.01 -29.26
C VAL A 60 14.05 -12.30 -28.26
N PHE A 61 13.97 -10.98 -28.06
CA PHE A 61 14.21 -10.34 -26.74
C PHE A 61 13.72 -8.88 -26.76
N ASP A 62 12.83 -8.58 -25.80
CA ASP A 62 12.93 -7.56 -24.75
C ASP A 62 13.44 -6.13 -25.06
N GLY A 63 13.00 -5.20 -24.23
CA GLY A 63 13.10 -3.75 -24.36
C GLY A 63 14.50 -3.20 -24.63
N ARG A 64 14.44 -1.94 -25.08
CA ARG A 64 15.54 -1.03 -25.46
C ARG A 64 16.04 -1.25 -26.89
N ASN A 65 15.58 -0.37 -27.80
CA ASN A 65 16.43 0.41 -28.71
C ASN A 65 15.55 1.23 -29.67
N SER A 66 15.63 2.56 -29.52
CA SER A 66 15.26 3.50 -30.56
C SER A 66 16.27 3.41 -31.70
N HIS A 67 15.82 3.01 -32.89
CA HIS A 67 16.62 3.19 -34.11
C HIS A 67 16.08 4.38 -34.91
N VAL A 68 16.93 5.40 -35.01
CA VAL A 68 16.78 6.54 -35.91
C VAL A 68 16.76 6.06 -37.37
N LEU A 69 15.74 6.50 -38.11
CA LEU A 69 15.75 6.51 -39.57
C LEU A 69 16.93 7.38 -40.05
N LYS A 70 18.10 6.78 -40.26
CA LYS A 70 19.19 7.38 -41.05
C LYS A 70 18.70 7.55 -42.49
N ARG A 71 18.19 8.73 -42.82
CA ARG A 71 18.17 9.21 -44.21
C ARG A 71 19.42 10.06 -44.42
N THR A 72 20.56 9.40 -44.51
CA THR A 72 21.74 9.94 -45.21
C THR A 72 21.44 9.86 -46.70
N GLY A 73 20.74 10.88 -47.20
CA GLY A 73 20.39 11.00 -48.61
C GLY A 73 20.44 12.47 -48.97
N ALA A 74 21.50 12.86 -49.66
CA ALA A 74 21.61 14.14 -50.34
C ALA A 74 20.53 14.20 -51.43
N ASP A 75 19.30 14.59 -51.07
CA ASP A 75 18.21 14.75 -52.02
C ASP A 75 17.22 15.82 -51.52
N ALA A 76 17.65 17.08 -51.65
CA ALA A 76 16.80 18.22 -51.99
C ALA A 76 17.65 19.49 -52.20
N THR A 77 18.62 19.47 -53.13
CA THR A 77 19.14 20.72 -53.70
C THR A 77 18.10 21.32 -54.63
N LYS A 78 17.02 21.87 -54.06
CA LYS A 78 16.27 22.93 -54.73
C LYS A 78 16.79 24.24 -54.15
N ASN A 79 17.46 25.01 -55.01
CA ASN A 79 17.98 26.37 -54.82
C ASN A 79 19.40 26.57 -54.23
N GLY A 80 20.22 25.53 -54.06
CA GLY A 80 21.64 25.67 -53.65
C GLY A 80 21.88 25.67 -52.13
N PHE A 81 20.98 25.04 -51.37
CA PHE A 81 21.00 24.95 -49.92
C PHE A 81 21.09 23.49 -49.47
N CYS A 82 21.88 23.20 -48.43
CA CYS A 82 21.86 21.92 -47.73
C CYS A 82 20.99 22.04 -46.48
N TYR A 83 19.96 21.19 -46.38
CA TYR A 83 18.99 21.21 -45.29
C TYR A 83 19.27 20.05 -44.31
N TYR A 84 19.41 20.37 -43.01
CA TYR A 84 19.48 19.38 -41.95
C TYR A 84 18.28 19.58 -41.01
N ARG A 85 17.39 18.59 -40.93
CA ARG A 85 16.19 18.61 -40.08
C ARG A 85 16.30 17.57 -38.98
N TRP A 86 16.02 17.97 -37.74
CA TRP A 86 16.11 17.10 -36.57
C TRP A 86 14.79 17.14 -35.78
N GLY A 87 14.33 15.98 -35.32
CA GLY A 87 13.23 15.83 -34.35
C GLY A 87 13.65 14.80 -33.31
N THR A 88 13.47 15.09 -32.02
CA THR A 88 14.04 14.28 -30.92
C THR A 88 12.97 13.54 -30.11
N LEU A 89 13.18 12.22 -29.98
CA LEU A 89 13.02 11.46 -28.74
C LEU A 89 14.41 11.36 -28.09
N LEU A 90 14.44 11.23 -26.75
CA LEU A 90 15.46 11.79 -25.85
C LEU A 90 16.89 11.25 -25.86
N ASP A 91 17.24 10.22 -26.63
CA ASP A 91 18.51 9.51 -26.39
C ASP A 91 19.48 9.40 -27.60
N ASP A 92 19.27 10.14 -28.70
CA ASP A 92 20.18 10.08 -29.86
C ASP A 92 20.71 11.46 -30.30
N ILE A 93 21.89 11.82 -29.76
CA ILE A 93 22.62 13.07 -30.04
C ILE A 93 23.56 12.85 -31.24
N GLY A 94 23.15 13.24 -32.44
CA GLY A 94 24.00 13.07 -33.64
C GLY A 94 25.18 14.06 -33.77
N GLU A 95 26.12 13.70 -34.67
CA GLU A 95 27.46 14.28 -34.85
C GLU A 95 27.52 15.78 -35.25
N PRO A 96 28.66 16.48 -35.03
CA PRO A 96 28.86 17.88 -35.42
C PRO A 96 28.71 18.11 -36.93
N ILE A 97 28.19 19.27 -37.33
CA ILE A 97 27.94 19.56 -38.75
C ILE A 97 29.22 20.15 -39.40
N PRO A 98 29.76 19.53 -40.46
CA PRO A 98 30.93 20.06 -41.15
C PRO A 98 30.58 21.31 -41.98
N LEU A 99 31.25 22.44 -41.71
CA LEU A 99 31.02 23.74 -42.36
C LEU A 99 31.92 24.00 -43.60
N SER A 100 32.44 22.95 -44.21
CA SER A 100 33.33 23.04 -45.37
C SER A 100 32.57 23.55 -46.60
N GLY A 101 33.04 24.65 -47.22
CA GLY A 101 32.42 25.27 -48.40
C GLY A 101 31.22 26.19 -48.13
N ALA A 102 30.85 26.43 -46.88
CA ALA A 102 29.71 27.28 -46.53
C ALA A 102 30.06 28.78 -46.59
N LYS A 103 29.22 29.62 -47.20
CA LYS A 103 29.39 31.09 -47.14
C LYS A 103 28.57 31.73 -46.03
N TYR A 104 27.42 31.14 -45.69
CA TYR A 104 26.52 31.64 -44.63
C TYR A 104 25.96 30.48 -43.80
N ILE A 105 25.66 30.75 -42.53
CA ILE A 105 24.86 29.88 -41.64
C ILE A 105 23.56 30.59 -41.33
N VAL A 106 22.43 29.90 -41.49
CA VAL A 106 21.12 30.41 -41.13
C VAL A 106 20.52 29.52 -40.05
N VAL A 107 20.10 30.10 -38.94
CA VAL A 107 19.47 29.38 -37.83
C VAL A 107 18.04 29.86 -37.67
N ASP A 108 17.09 28.94 -37.80
CA ASP A 108 15.66 29.19 -37.66
C ASP A 108 15.12 28.49 -36.40
N TYR A 109 14.33 29.23 -35.61
CA TYR A 109 13.67 28.71 -34.41
C TYR A 109 12.16 28.56 -34.63
N TYR A 110 11.64 27.39 -34.27
CA TYR A 110 10.20 27.08 -34.37
C TYR A 110 9.66 26.62 -33.03
N TYR A 111 8.39 26.96 -32.78
CA TYR A 111 7.65 26.50 -31.61
C TYR A 111 6.25 25.99 -32.02
N GLN A 112 5.73 25.04 -31.25
CA GLN A 112 4.40 24.46 -31.42
C GLN A 112 3.41 25.11 -30.44
N SER A 113 2.36 25.76 -30.95
CA SER A 113 1.35 26.44 -30.13
C SER A 113 0.64 25.49 -29.15
N PRO A 114 0.28 25.91 -27.91
CA PRO A 114 -0.36 25.05 -26.90
C PRO A 114 -1.77 24.58 -27.23
N ASP A 115 -2.44 25.19 -28.20
CA ASP A 115 -3.89 25.07 -28.39
C ASP A 115 -4.33 23.91 -29.31
N ALA A 116 -3.58 22.81 -29.37
CA ALA A 116 -3.99 21.59 -30.07
C ALA A 116 -3.77 20.35 -29.18
N GLU A 117 -4.80 19.49 -29.09
CA GLU A 117 -5.01 18.39 -28.14
C GLU A 117 -3.78 17.54 -27.70
N PRO A 118 -3.82 16.98 -26.46
CA PRO A 118 -2.63 16.46 -25.79
C PRO A 118 -2.19 15.11 -26.36
N ALA A 119 -1.15 15.12 -27.19
CA ALA A 119 -0.44 13.92 -27.59
C ALA A 119 0.75 13.67 -26.65
N LEU A 120 0.68 12.54 -25.92
CA LEU A 120 1.77 11.74 -25.32
C LEU A 120 2.97 12.48 -24.69
N ASN A 121 3.08 12.31 -23.37
CA ASN A 121 4.28 12.56 -22.56
C ASN A 121 4.77 14.02 -22.49
N GLY A 122 3.98 14.94 -21.93
CA GLY A 122 4.47 16.06 -21.10
C GLY A 122 5.59 16.99 -21.64
N HIS A 123 5.99 16.88 -22.90
CA HIS A 123 7.15 17.55 -23.46
C HIS A 123 6.68 18.49 -24.57
N GLN A 124 6.82 19.80 -24.35
CA GLN A 124 6.68 20.77 -25.44
C GLN A 124 7.85 20.58 -26.41
N MET A 125 7.56 20.32 -27.69
CA MET A 125 8.59 20.16 -28.71
C MET A 125 8.99 21.52 -29.30
N THR A 126 10.12 22.06 -28.87
CA THR A 126 10.87 23.08 -29.62
C THR A 126 11.89 22.40 -30.53
N TRP A 127 12.01 22.82 -31.79
CA TRP A 127 13.13 22.39 -32.64
C TRP A 127 13.85 23.58 -33.28
N THR A 128 15.16 23.42 -33.42
CA THR A 128 16.04 24.37 -34.11
C THR A 128 16.43 23.77 -35.45
N GLN A 129 16.30 24.55 -36.52
CA GLN A 129 16.80 24.15 -37.84
C GLN A 129 18.02 25.00 -38.19
N VAL A 130 19.12 24.33 -38.57
CA VAL A 130 20.34 24.99 -39.07
C VAL A 130 20.46 24.70 -40.56
N ASN A 131 20.50 25.74 -41.37
CA ASN A 131 20.66 25.66 -42.81
C ASN A 131 22.06 26.16 -43.21
N ILE A 132 22.74 25.40 -44.07
CA ILE A 132 24.07 25.74 -44.58
C ILE A 132 23.95 26.13 -46.04
N CYS A 133 24.46 27.32 -46.37
CA CYS A 133 24.26 27.94 -47.67
C CYS A 133 25.60 28.08 -48.40
N GLY A 134 25.75 27.39 -49.54
CA GLY A 134 27.02 27.28 -50.25
C GLY A 134 27.35 28.47 -51.15
N ASP A 135 26.40 28.96 -51.97
CA ASP A 135 26.79 29.81 -53.11
C ASP A 135 25.78 30.88 -53.58
N LYS A 136 24.85 31.32 -52.73
CA LYS A 136 24.00 32.48 -53.02
C LYS A 136 24.24 33.59 -52.01
N ASP A 137 24.51 34.81 -52.49
CA ASP A 137 24.57 35.99 -51.63
C ASP A 137 23.21 36.22 -50.99
N ILE A 138 23.16 36.06 -49.66
CA ILE A 138 21.96 36.29 -48.86
C ILE A 138 22.06 37.73 -48.35
N THR A 139 21.28 38.64 -48.93
CA THR A 139 21.15 40.01 -48.40
C THR A 139 20.14 40.03 -47.25
N GLU A 140 20.38 40.88 -46.25
CA GLU A 140 19.49 41.05 -45.10
C GLU A 140 18.05 41.31 -45.58
N GLY A 141 17.10 40.47 -45.17
CA GLY A 141 15.68 40.59 -45.52
C GLY A 141 15.06 39.44 -46.33
N VAL A 142 15.83 38.41 -46.71
CA VAL A 142 15.26 37.21 -47.36
C VAL A 142 14.65 36.26 -46.31
N SER A 143 13.33 36.30 -46.13
CA SER A 143 12.63 35.32 -45.29
C SER A 143 12.48 33.98 -46.04
N PHE A 144 13.13 32.93 -45.53
CA PHE A 144 12.96 31.58 -46.06
C PHE A 144 11.62 31.00 -45.60
N GLY A 145 10.59 31.11 -46.43
CA GLY A 145 9.26 30.54 -46.18
C GLY A 145 9.25 29.05 -46.45
N VAL A 146 9.57 28.23 -45.45
CA VAL A 146 9.35 26.78 -45.51
C VAL A 146 8.06 26.47 -44.75
N SER A 147 6.96 26.23 -45.46
CA SER A 147 5.75 25.70 -44.84
C SER A 147 5.99 24.23 -44.46
N VAL A 148 6.24 23.97 -43.18
CA VAL A 148 6.36 22.62 -42.66
C VAL A 148 4.96 22.05 -42.43
N LYS A 149 4.46 21.20 -43.34
CA LYS A 149 3.28 20.35 -43.06
C LYS A 149 3.75 19.06 -42.38
N SER A 150 3.31 18.80 -41.14
CA SER A 150 3.47 17.48 -40.52
C SER A 150 2.44 16.49 -41.12
N ARG A 151 2.70 15.18 -41.04
CA ARG A 151 1.79 14.11 -41.55
C ARG A 151 0.38 14.17 -40.95
N ASN A 152 0.19 14.89 -39.84
CA ASN A 152 -1.09 15.02 -39.12
C ASN A 152 -1.75 16.41 -39.28
N GLY A 153 -1.34 17.22 -40.28
CA GLY A 153 -2.03 18.46 -40.62
C GLY A 153 -1.82 19.66 -39.67
N MET A 154 -0.87 19.57 -38.73
CA MET A 154 -0.58 20.66 -37.78
C MET A 154 0.37 21.71 -38.37
N VAL A 155 0.16 22.99 -38.04
CA VAL A 155 0.94 24.16 -38.51
C VAL A 155 1.92 24.61 -37.41
N ALA A 156 3.21 24.75 -37.73
CA ALA A 156 4.22 25.32 -36.83
C ALA A 156 4.53 26.77 -37.22
N ASN A 157 4.65 27.67 -36.24
CA ASN A 157 4.96 29.08 -36.46
C ASN A 157 6.46 29.34 -36.28
N LYS A 158 7.05 30.12 -37.21
CA LYS A 158 8.45 30.54 -37.15
C LYS A 158 8.57 31.71 -36.18
N TRP A 159 9.47 31.60 -35.20
CA TRP A 159 9.61 32.59 -34.12
C TRP A 159 10.69 33.63 -34.45
N ASP A 160 11.86 33.19 -34.91
CA ASP A 160 12.96 34.09 -35.26
C ASP A 160 13.94 33.46 -36.27
N GLN A 161 14.75 34.30 -36.93
CA GLN A 161 15.79 33.89 -37.90
C GLN A 161 17.07 34.70 -37.69
N MET A 162 18.20 34.00 -37.57
CA MET A 162 19.52 34.61 -37.54
C MET A 162 20.35 34.14 -38.74
N VAL A 163 21.09 35.07 -39.37
CA VAL A 163 21.97 34.81 -40.51
C VAL A 163 23.38 35.27 -40.17
N PHE A 164 24.35 34.38 -40.30
CA PHE A 164 25.76 34.64 -40.01
C PHE A 164 26.60 34.47 -41.28
N PRO A 165 27.26 35.53 -41.78
CA PRO A 165 28.22 35.42 -42.87
C PRO A 165 29.52 34.81 -42.35
N LEU A 166 30.06 33.82 -43.05
CA LEU A 166 31.28 33.11 -42.65
C LEU A 166 32.56 33.68 -43.29
N GLY A 167 32.45 34.54 -44.30
CA GLY A 167 33.59 35.16 -45.00
C GLY A 167 34.69 34.16 -45.43
N GLU A 168 35.94 34.64 -45.55
CA GLU A 168 37.13 33.78 -45.78
C GLU A 168 37.65 33.11 -44.48
N ALA A 169 36.76 32.69 -43.57
CA ALA A 169 37.20 32.02 -42.34
C ALA A 169 38.04 30.75 -42.65
N SER A 170 39.17 30.60 -41.95
CA SER A 170 40.05 29.43 -42.08
C SER A 170 39.36 28.14 -41.65
N ALA A 171 39.83 26.99 -42.14
CA ALA A 171 39.28 25.67 -41.79
C ALA A 171 39.26 25.44 -40.26
N GLU A 172 40.28 25.92 -39.56
CA GLU A 172 40.40 25.82 -38.10
C GLU A 172 39.36 26.68 -37.37
N LYS A 173 39.09 27.91 -37.86
CA LYS A 173 38.02 28.77 -37.33
C LYS A 173 36.63 28.18 -37.58
N ARG A 174 36.43 27.54 -38.73
CA ARG A 174 35.18 26.85 -39.06
C ARG A 174 34.95 25.62 -38.19
N ALA A 175 35.99 24.86 -37.88
CA ALA A 175 35.91 23.72 -36.95
C ALA A 175 35.54 24.18 -35.53
N LYS A 176 36.17 25.25 -35.02
CA LYS A 176 35.84 25.81 -33.72
C LYS A 176 34.39 26.31 -33.64
N LEU A 177 33.89 26.94 -34.71
CA LEU A 177 32.50 27.40 -34.79
C LEU A 177 31.50 26.23 -34.82
N THR A 178 31.86 25.12 -35.48
CA THR A 178 31.09 23.87 -35.44
C THR A 178 30.96 23.36 -34.00
N ASP A 179 32.05 23.41 -33.22
CA ASP A 179 32.06 22.98 -31.82
C ASP A 179 31.27 23.93 -30.91
N ASP A 180 31.39 25.25 -31.09
CA ASP A 180 30.65 26.23 -30.27
C ASP A 180 29.12 26.15 -30.50
N ILE A 181 28.69 25.96 -31.76
CA ILE A 181 27.28 25.72 -32.10
C ILE A 181 26.79 24.40 -31.49
N TYR A 182 27.63 23.37 -31.51
CA TYR A 182 27.35 22.09 -30.86
C TYR A 182 27.25 22.24 -29.32
N TYR A 183 28.07 23.10 -28.71
CA TYR A 183 28.04 23.37 -27.27
C TYR A 183 26.82 24.18 -26.85
N LEU A 184 26.43 25.22 -27.62
CA LEU A 184 25.17 25.94 -27.43
C LEU A 184 23.95 25.02 -27.56
N ARG A 185 24.01 24.05 -28.48
CA ARG A 185 23.02 22.96 -28.61
C ARG A 185 22.96 22.14 -27.32
N GLN A 186 24.08 21.78 -26.71
CA GLN A 186 24.08 21.08 -25.41
C GLN A 186 23.52 21.95 -24.29
N ILE A 187 23.93 23.21 -24.14
CA ILE A 187 23.45 24.10 -23.05
C ILE A 187 21.93 24.34 -23.12
N LYS A 188 21.33 24.46 -24.32
CA LYS A 188 19.86 24.60 -24.48
C LYS A 188 19.10 23.27 -24.43
N LEU A 189 19.75 22.13 -24.66
CA LEU A 189 19.14 20.79 -24.48
C LEU A 189 19.27 20.25 -23.05
N TYR A 190 20.25 20.71 -22.28
CA TYR A 190 20.49 20.33 -20.88
C TYR A 190 19.74 21.12 -19.78
N PRO A 191 18.89 22.15 -19.99
CA PRO A 191 18.01 22.61 -18.93
C PRO A 191 16.83 21.64 -18.83
N LEU A 192 16.63 21.08 -17.63
CA LEU A 192 15.42 20.37 -17.16
C LEU A 192 15.29 18.87 -17.48
N LEU A 193 16.38 18.11 -17.53
CA LEU A 193 16.31 16.65 -17.36
C LEU A 193 17.41 16.14 -16.41
N GLY A 194 17.16 16.39 -15.13
CA GLY A 194 17.77 15.68 -14.02
C GLY A 194 16.66 15.47 -13.00
N GLU A 195 16.24 14.22 -12.83
CA GLU A 195 15.13 13.81 -11.98
C GLU A 195 15.35 14.24 -10.53
N ALA A 196 14.58 15.24 -10.11
CA ALA A 196 14.18 15.45 -8.73
C ALA A 196 12.70 15.81 -8.74
N ASN A 197 11.91 15.09 -7.94
CA ASN A 197 10.50 15.32 -7.65
C ASN A 197 10.06 16.78 -7.81
N MET A 198 9.44 17.12 -8.94
CA MET A 198 8.67 18.37 -9.05
C MET A 198 7.19 18.07 -8.85
N GLY A 199 6.80 18.12 -7.58
CA GLY A 199 5.44 18.48 -7.21
C GLY A 199 5.07 19.83 -7.82
N LYS A 200 3.77 20.02 -8.04
CA LYS A 200 3.12 21.12 -8.75
C LYS A 200 3.72 22.51 -8.48
N SER A 201 3.68 23.31 -9.55
CA SER A 201 3.85 24.77 -9.67
C SER A 201 5.22 25.34 -9.30
N ASP A 202 6.10 25.43 -10.31
CA ASP A 202 6.74 26.69 -10.72
C ASP A 202 7.36 26.50 -12.11
N VAL A 203 6.81 27.19 -13.11
CA VAL A 203 7.29 27.18 -14.51
C VAL A 203 8.46 28.17 -14.61
N LEU A 204 9.69 27.66 -14.74
CA LEU A 204 10.86 28.51 -15.00
C LEU A 204 10.89 28.93 -16.48
N TYR A 205 10.40 30.13 -16.79
CA TYR A 205 10.56 30.76 -18.10
C TYR A 205 12.00 31.30 -18.23
N ILE A 206 12.84 30.68 -19.04
CA ILE A 206 14.06 31.33 -19.53
C ILE A 206 13.70 32.08 -20.81
N SER A 207 13.35 33.35 -20.66
CA SER A 207 13.28 34.30 -21.78
C SER A 207 14.64 34.99 -21.97
N ASP A 208 15.01 35.16 -23.22
CA ASP A 208 16.02 36.09 -23.76
C ASP A 208 17.51 35.79 -23.48
N VAL A 209 18.11 35.06 -24.42
CA VAL A 209 19.56 35.15 -24.72
C VAL A 209 19.67 35.74 -26.14
N SER A 210 20.06 37.01 -26.25
CA SER A 210 20.37 37.66 -27.54
C SER A 210 21.87 37.89 -27.69
N VAL A 211 22.43 37.52 -28.86
CA VAL A 211 23.83 37.77 -29.23
C VAL A 211 24.01 39.23 -29.62
N GLN A 212 24.93 39.96 -28.96
CA GLN A 212 25.05 41.40 -29.20
C GLN A 212 26.05 41.78 -30.30
N SER A 213 27.14 41.01 -30.50
CA SER A 213 28.07 41.26 -31.62
C SER A 213 29.00 40.07 -31.91
N TRP A 214 29.41 39.97 -33.18
CA TRP A 214 30.43 39.03 -33.67
C TRP A 214 31.77 39.75 -33.86
N ASP A 215 32.85 39.21 -33.28
CA ASP A 215 34.21 39.62 -33.59
C ASP A 215 34.90 38.56 -34.51
N PRO A 216 35.10 38.85 -35.80
CA PRO A 216 35.72 37.93 -36.76
C PRO A 216 37.19 37.60 -36.46
N ALA A 217 37.89 38.42 -35.68
CA ALA A 217 39.31 38.23 -35.42
C ALA A 217 39.53 37.09 -34.42
N VAL A 218 38.72 37.01 -33.36
CA VAL A 218 38.88 36.09 -32.23
C VAL A 218 37.85 34.95 -32.19
N GLY A 219 36.78 35.03 -32.98
CA GLY A 219 35.85 33.91 -33.17
C GLY A 219 35.03 33.54 -31.93
N ASN A 220 34.71 34.52 -31.07
CA ASN A 220 33.88 34.32 -29.89
C ASN A 220 32.54 35.07 -30.03
N ILE A 221 31.47 34.50 -29.46
CA ILE A 221 30.15 35.11 -29.35
C ILE A 221 30.05 35.79 -27.98
N ILE A 222 29.76 37.09 -27.93
CA ILE A 222 29.52 37.82 -26.67
C ILE A 222 28.01 37.86 -26.39
N LEU A 223 27.62 37.36 -25.21
CA LEU A 223 26.24 37.37 -24.69
C LEU A 223 26.16 38.35 -23.52
N ASP A 224 25.15 39.23 -23.49
CA ASP A 224 24.88 40.09 -22.33
C ASP A 224 23.60 39.61 -21.58
N ARG A 225 23.64 39.70 -20.25
CA ARG A 225 22.46 39.68 -19.38
C ARG A 225 22.25 41.09 -18.83
N LYS A 226 21.24 41.81 -19.35
CA LYS A 226 20.72 42.99 -18.65
C LYS A 226 19.98 42.58 -17.38
N ALA A 227 20.67 42.61 -16.24
CA ALA A 227 20.02 42.66 -14.94
C ALA A 227 19.87 44.12 -14.49
N ASN A 228 18.71 44.72 -14.74
CA ASN A 228 18.26 45.83 -13.90
C ASN A 228 17.67 45.19 -12.64
N PHE A 229 18.31 45.35 -11.48
CA PHE A 229 17.60 45.75 -10.26
C PHE A 229 18.57 46.45 -9.29
N LEU A 230 18.04 47.52 -8.74
CA LEU A 230 18.66 48.52 -7.89
C LEU A 230 18.99 47.98 -6.49
N SER A 231 20.08 48.53 -5.94
CA SER A 231 20.38 48.84 -4.53
C SER A 231 20.50 47.70 -3.51
N GLY A 232 21.65 47.66 -2.85
CA GLY A 232 21.75 47.17 -1.47
C GLY A 232 23.00 46.36 -1.12
N ASP A 233 24.18 46.96 -1.34
CA ASP A 233 25.43 46.84 -0.58
C ASP A 233 25.98 45.50 -0.04
N GLU A 234 27.25 45.31 -0.44
CA GLU A 234 28.37 44.66 0.24
C GLU A 234 28.53 43.12 0.19
N GLY A 235 29.45 42.68 -0.68
CA GLY A 235 30.06 41.35 -0.63
C GLY A 235 30.35 40.70 -1.98
N SER A 236 30.91 41.43 -2.96
CA SER A 236 31.25 40.88 -4.28
C SER A 236 32.34 39.80 -4.18
N ALA A 237 31.94 38.53 -4.30
CA ALA A 237 32.84 37.42 -4.58
C ALA A 237 33.44 37.59 -5.99
N ALA A 238 34.76 37.72 -6.06
CA ALA A 238 35.50 37.71 -7.31
C ALA A 238 35.32 36.34 -7.99
N LEU A 239 34.63 36.30 -9.14
CA LEU A 239 34.61 35.12 -10.00
C LEU A 239 36.00 34.97 -10.62
N THR A 240 36.84 34.14 -10.01
CA THR A 240 38.14 33.76 -10.56
C THR A 240 37.89 32.86 -11.76
N VAL A 241 38.13 33.36 -12.97
CA VAL A 241 38.14 32.54 -14.19
C VAL A 241 39.29 31.55 -14.08
N VAL A 242 38.96 30.27 -13.90
CA VAL A 242 39.92 29.18 -13.85
C VAL A 242 40.29 28.77 -15.27
N ASN A 243 41.56 28.91 -15.63
CA ASN A 243 42.13 28.39 -16.87
C ASN A 243 41.99 26.85 -16.86
N THR A 244 41.24 26.28 -17.81
CA THR A 244 40.88 24.85 -17.83
C THR A 244 42.03 23.93 -18.26
N LYS A 245 43.20 24.47 -18.62
CA LYS A 245 44.38 23.68 -18.98
C LYS A 245 45.03 22.91 -17.82
N ASP A 246 44.65 23.21 -16.57
CA ASP A 246 45.16 22.52 -15.38
C ASP A 246 44.16 21.49 -14.81
N LEU A 247 43.07 21.19 -15.52
CA LEU A 247 42.00 20.29 -15.07
C LEU A 247 42.13 18.89 -15.71
N ASP A 248 42.59 17.91 -14.94
CA ASP A 248 42.61 16.50 -15.32
C ASP A 248 41.28 15.82 -14.96
N TYR A 249 40.80 14.94 -15.82
CA TYR A 249 39.64 14.09 -15.51
C TYR A 249 40.12 12.89 -14.67
N TYR A 250 39.64 12.82 -13.44
CA TYR A 250 39.99 11.77 -12.50
C TYR A 250 38.78 10.87 -12.27
N THR A 251 38.92 9.58 -12.55
CA THR A 251 37.90 8.59 -12.19
C THR A 251 38.17 8.11 -10.78
N ILE A 252 37.17 8.26 -9.91
CA ILE A 252 37.27 7.84 -8.51
C ILE A 252 37.39 6.30 -8.49
N PRO A 253 38.53 5.74 -8.02
CA PRO A 253 38.78 4.31 -8.07
C PRO A 253 37.84 3.54 -7.13
N GLU A 254 37.53 2.30 -7.49
CA GLU A 254 36.88 1.34 -6.59
C GLU A 254 37.89 0.85 -5.53
N PHE A 255 37.41 0.67 -4.29
CA PHE A 255 38.27 0.25 -3.19
C PHE A 255 38.51 -1.27 -3.18
N THR A 256 39.71 -1.65 -2.74
CA THR A 256 40.19 -3.05 -2.76
C THR A 256 40.55 -3.60 -1.39
N GLY A 257 40.36 -2.85 -0.29
CA GLY A 257 40.66 -3.34 1.05
C GLY A 257 39.51 -4.13 1.69
N THR A 258 39.80 -4.75 2.83
CA THR A 258 38.85 -5.55 3.60
C THR A 258 38.29 -4.77 4.79
N ALA A 259 37.02 -4.99 5.11
CA ALA A 259 36.37 -4.39 6.28
C ALA A 259 36.96 -4.92 7.59
N PRO A 260 37.06 -4.10 8.67
CA PRO A 260 37.33 -4.59 10.02
C PRO A 260 36.29 -5.62 10.48
N GLU A 261 36.67 -6.52 11.41
CA GLU A 261 35.84 -7.65 11.89
C GLU A 261 34.42 -7.31 12.41
N ASN A 262 34.11 -6.04 12.67
CA ASN A 262 32.85 -5.54 13.23
C ASN A 262 32.16 -4.48 12.34
N MET A 263 32.50 -4.44 11.06
CA MET A 263 31.98 -3.48 10.08
C MET A 263 31.67 -4.20 8.78
N GLU A 264 30.51 -3.90 8.21
CA GLU A 264 30.21 -4.24 6.83
C GLU A 264 30.63 -3.07 5.95
N PHE A 265 31.48 -3.34 4.97
CA PHE A 265 31.90 -2.33 4.03
C PHE A 265 30.76 -2.02 3.05
N LEU A 266 30.18 -0.81 3.15
CA LEU A 266 29.09 -0.38 2.26
C LEU A 266 29.64 0.29 1.00
N THR A 267 30.38 1.38 1.18
CA THR A 267 30.82 2.24 0.08
C THR A 267 31.95 3.18 0.56
N TRP A 268 32.49 4.02 -0.33
CA TRP A 268 33.39 5.13 0.07
C TRP A 268 32.72 6.44 -0.27
N LYS A 269 32.97 7.45 0.57
CA LYS A 269 32.74 8.84 0.21
C LYS A 269 34.07 9.45 -0.18
N CYS A 270 34.18 9.79 -1.46
CA CYS A 270 35.24 10.65 -1.94
C CYS A 270 34.79 12.10 -1.73
N THR A 271 35.54 12.86 -0.94
CA THR A 271 35.23 14.27 -0.69
C THR A 271 36.29 15.17 -1.31
N PHE A 272 35.81 16.13 -2.10
CA PHE A 272 36.63 17.14 -2.75
C PHE A 272 35.85 18.46 -2.80
N ASP A 273 36.48 19.56 -2.38
CA ASP A 273 35.87 20.90 -2.33
C ASP A 273 34.51 20.94 -1.60
N ASN A 274 34.43 20.26 -0.45
CA ASN A 274 33.22 20.07 0.38
C ASN A 274 32.04 19.41 -0.35
N LYS A 275 32.28 18.72 -1.47
CA LYS A 275 31.29 17.92 -2.19
C LYS A 275 31.65 16.45 -2.16
N THR A 276 30.63 15.61 -2.11
CA THR A 276 30.75 14.15 -2.04
C THR A 276 30.45 13.52 -3.40
N TYR A 277 31.24 12.54 -3.79
CA TYR A 277 31.15 11.87 -5.09
C TYR A 277 31.08 10.34 -4.93
N THR A 278 30.35 9.68 -5.83
CA THR A 278 30.17 8.22 -5.87
C THR A 278 31.36 7.52 -6.56
N PRO A 279 31.80 6.32 -6.12
CA PRO A 279 32.81 5.54 -6.82
C PRO A 279 32.47 5.30 -8.30
N GLY A 280 33.48 5.34 -9.18
CA GLY A 280 33.30 5.26 -10.63
C GLY A 280 32.89 6.57 -11.31
N THR A 281 32.57 7.63 -10.55
CA THR A 281 32.32 8.96 -11.13
C THR A 281 33.61 9.58 -11.65
N THR A 282 33.61 10.04 -12.90
CA THR A 282 34.69 10.85 -13.45
C THR A 282 34.43 12.32 -13.13
N VAL A 283 35.36 12.93 -12.42
CA VAL A 283 35.29 14.33 -11.99
C VAL A 283 36.45 15.12 -12.58
N GLN A 284 36.21 16.39 -12.93
CA GLN A 284 37.25 17.26 -13.46
C GLN A 284 37.95 17.98 -12.31
N MET A 285 39.25 17.73 -12.10
CA MET A 285 40.03 18.16 -10.93
C MET A 285 41.29 18.92 -11.34
N ARG A 286 41.73 19.90 -10.55
CA ARG A 286 43.05 20.53 -10.78
C ARG A 286 44.19 19.60 -10.35
N ALA A 287 45.23 19.48 -11.16
CA ALA A 287 46.41 18.69 -10.82
C ALA A 287 47.03 19.14 -9.47
N GLY A 288 47.22 18.18 -8.54
CA GLY A 288 47.96 18.39 -7.29
C GLY A 288 47.15 18.75 -6.03
N LYS A 289 45.82 18.60 -6.00
CA LYS A 289 45.03 18.68 -4.76
C LYS A 289 44.74 17.30 -4.16
N ASP A 290 44.84 17.18 -2.84
CA ASP A 290 44.57 15.93 -2.11
C ASP A 290 43.08 15.59 -2.14
N VAL A 291 42.78 14.33 -2.50
CA VAL A 291 41.44 13.75 -2.49
C VAL A 291 41.28 12.91 -1.24
N ASN A 292 40.34 13.27 -0.37
CA ASN A 292 40.08 12.53 0.86
C ASN A 292 39.09 11.40 0.60
N TYR A 293 39.58 10.16 0.78
CA TYR A 293 38.78 8.95 0.72
C TYR A 293 38.38 8.54 2.12
N ILE A 294 37.08 8.60 2.41
CA ILE A 294 36.52 8.19 3.69
C ILE A 294 35.75 6.89 3.47
N PRO A 295 36.14 5.77 4.10
CA PRO A 295 35.32 4.57 4.07
C PRO A 295 33.97 4.83 4.73
N VAL A 296 32.90 4.40 4.09
CA VAL A 296 31.57 4.29 4.70
C VAL A 296 31.34 2.83 5.03
N PHE A 297 31.32 2.55 6.32
CA PHE A 297 30.96 1.25 6.85
C PHE A 297 29.52 1.29 7.36
N ASN A 298 28.75 0.23 7.10
CA ASN A 298 27.68 -0.14 8.01
C ASN A 298 28.32 -0.78 9.22
N TYR A 299 27.87 -0.38 10.39
CA TYR A 299 28.30 -1.02 11.60
C TYR A 299 27.37 -2.17 11.88
N VAL A 300 27.88 -3.39 11.77
CA VAL A 300 27.17 -4.58 12.25
C VAL A 300 27.60 -4.76 13.70
N PHE A 301 26.91 -4.06 14.59
CA PHE A 301 27.10 -4.25 16.02
C PHE A 301 26.28 -5.46 16.46
N ASP A 302 26.94 -6.61 16.62
CA ASP A 302 26.35 -7.73 17.35
C ASP A 302 26.34 -7.42 18.85
N PHE A 303 25.40 -6.58 19.27
CA PHE A 303 25.24 -6.19 20.67
C PHE A 303 24.99 -7.40 21.59
N ALA A 304 24.43 -8.50 21.06
CA ALA A 304 24.18 -9.73 21.81
C ALA A 304 25.48 -10.49 22.18
N SER A 305 26.59 -10.21 21.48
CA SER A 305 27.91 -10.75 21.79
C SER A 305 28.67 -9.98 22.89
N LEU A 306 28.16 -8.84 23.36
CA LEU A 306 28.83 -8.02 24.37
C LEU A 306 28.71 -8.68 25.76
N GLU A 307 29.73 -9.45 26.17
CA GLU A 307 29.74 -10.19 27.44
C GLU A 307 30.35 -9.42 28.63
N THR A 308 30.88 -8.22 28.42
CA THR A 308 31.62 -7.43 29.43
C THR A 308 30.75 -6.37 30.14
N ALA A 309 31.18 -5.87 31.30
CA ALA A 309 30.55 -4.69 31.91
C ALA A 309 30.76 -3.46 31.01
N TYR A 310 29.72 -2.64 30.82
CA TYR A 310 29.78 -1.42 29.99
C TYR A 310 29.76 -0.13 30.84
N ILE A 311 29.52 -0.25 32.15
CA ILE A 311 29.53 0.88 33.08
C ILE A 311 30.11 0.46 34.43
N ASN A 312 30.79 1.40 35.08
CA ASN A 312 31.31 1.26 36.44
C ASN A 312 30.61 2.26 37.39
N GLY A 313 30.69 1.99 38.69
CA GLY A 313 30.37 2.97 39.73
C GLY A 313 31.52 3.95 39.96
N TYR A 314 31.35 4.79 40.97
CA TYR A 314 32.33 5.79 41.37
C TYR A 314 33.43 5.18 42.26
N PRO A 315 34.61 5.84 42.36
CA PRO A 315 35.71 5.37 43.20
C PRO A 315 35.36 5.17 44.69
N ASP A 316 34.29 5.81 45.16
CA ASP A 316 33.79 5.71 46.54
C ASP A 316 32.89 4.47 46.78
N GLY A 317 32.68 3.63 45.76
CA GLY A 317 31.84 2.43 45.87
C GLY A 317 30.33 2.70 45.75
N THR A 318 29.93 3.85 45.20
CA THR A 318 28.53 4.17 44.88
C THR A 318 28.23 4.04 43.38
N PHE A 319 26.96 3.83 43.01
CA PHE A 319 26.50 3.89 41.62
C PHE A 319 25.79 5.20 41.29
N LEU A 320 25.18 5.84 42.29
CA LEU A 320 24.36 7.05 42.22
C LEU A 320 23.19 6.93 41.23
N PRO A 321 22.25 5.98 41.44
CA PRO A 321 21.22 5.62 40.46
C PRO A 321 20.29 6.77 40.05
N GLN A 322 20.08 7.74 40.93
CA GLN A 322 19.18 8.89 40.70
C GLN A 322 19.90 10.13 40.14
N ASN A 323 21.22 10.09 39.98
CA ASN A 323 21.94 11.22 39.39
C ASN A 323 21.67 11.30 37.88
N ASN A 324 21.51 12.53 37.38
CA ASN A 324 21.40 12.80 35.95
C ASN A 324 22.74 12.60 35.25
N VAL A 325 22.70 11.97 34.07
CA VAL A 325 23.87 11.67 33.24
C VAL A 325 24.31 12.90 32.45
N THR A 326 25.62 13.16 32.40
CA THR A 326 26.21 14.20 31.53
C THR A 326 26.36 13.72 30.09
N ARG A 327 26.49 14.64 29.12
CA ARG A 327 26.79 14.31 27.72
C ARG A 327 28.04 13.43 27.60
N ALA A 328 29.10 13.77 28.33
CA ALA A 328 30.34 12.98 28.36
C ALA A 328 30.13 11.55 28.88
N GLU A 329 29.38 11.38 29.97
CA GLU A 329 29.07 10.05 30.52
C GLU A 329 28.20 9.23 29.56
N ALA A 330 27.18 9.85 28.93
CA ALA A 330 26.32 9.17 27.96
C ALA A 330 27.12 8.67 26.75
N CYS A 331 27.99 9.52 26.19
CA CYS A 331 28.87 9.12 25.11
C CYS A 331 29.79 7.97 25.53
N LYS A 332 30.33 8.00 26.75
CA LYS A 332 31.20 6.92 27.24
C LYS A 332 30.49 5.59 27.41
N ILE A 333 29.24 5.60 27.88
CA ILE A 333 28.40 4.40 27.98
C ILE A 333 28.13 3.86 26.58
N ILE A 334 27.64 4.68 25.66
CA ILE A 334 27.25 4.22 24.31
C ILE A 334 28.50 3.77 23.51
N ALA A 335 29.60 4.52 23.58
CA ALA A 335 30.85 4.18 22.89
C ALA A 335 31.42 2.83 23.36
N SER A 336 31.20 2.44 24.62
CA SER A 336 31.65 1.13 25.12
C SER A 336 30.92 -0.05 24.45
N LEU A 337 29.74 0.18 23.87
CA LEU A 337 28.97 -0.83 23.15
C LEU A 337 29.49 -1.04 21.73
N VAL A 338 29.86 0.07 21.07
CA VAL A 338 30.23 0.11 19.65
C VAL A 338 31.75 0.05 19.40
N ASN A 339 32.54 0.44 20.41
CA ASN A 339 34.00 0.41 20.40
C ASN A 339 34.53 -0.13 21.74
N PRO A 340 34.19 -1.39 22.11
CA PRO A 340 34.56 -1.96 23.42
C PRO A 340 36.07 -2.11 23.61
N THR A 341 36.84 -2.17 22.52
CA THR A 341 38.31 -2.26 22.55
C THR A 341 38.99 -0.89 22.70
N GLY A 342 38.23 0.21 22.65
CA GLY A 342 38.74 1.57 22.81
C GLY A 342 39.72 1.99 21.71
N LYS A 343 39.55 1.46 20.49
CA LYS A 343 40.38 1.85 19.34
C LYS A 343 40.28 3.35 19.12
N ASP A 344 41.40 3.98 18.82
CA ASP A 344 41.43 5.40 18.45
C ASP A 344 40.70 5.59 17.10
N MET A 345 39.76 6.52 17.10
CA MET A 345 38.91 6.84 15.94
C MET A 345 39.23 8.23 15.37
N GLY A 346 40.30 8.89 15.82
CA GLY A 346 40.78 10.15 15.25
C GLY A 346 40.36 11.40 16.04
N THR A 347 40.03 12.47 15.32
CA THR A 347 39.80 13.82 15.88
C THR A 347 38.32 14.22 15.88
N THR A 348 37.96 15.18 16.73
CA THR A 348 36.60 15.73 16.86
C THR A 348 36.53 17.17 16.37
N ALA A 349 35.37 17.61 15.87
CA ALA A 349 35.13 19.01 15.52
C ALA A 349 34.71 19.88 16.72
N PHE A 350 34.41 19.28 17.88
CA PHE A 350 34.01 20.02 19.09
C PHE A 350 35.22 20.69 19.75
N ALA A 351 35.22 22.02 19.79
CA ALA A 351 36.38 22.81 20.24
C ALA A 351 36.71 22.66 21.74
N ASP A 352 35.73 22.27 22.56
CA ASP A 352 35.86 22.07 24.01
C ASP A 352 36.12 20.61 24.41
N VAL A 353 36.47 19.75 23.45
CA VAL A 353 36.83 18.35 23.67
C VAL A 353 38.33 18.16 23.41
N THR A 354 39.12 18.22 24.48
CA THR A 354 40.59 18.11 24.40
C THR A 354 41.05 16.65 24.30
N ALA A 355 42.16 16.40 23.62
CA ALA A 355 42.71 15.06 23.38
C ALA A 355 43.05 14.25 24.65
N ASP A 356 43.26 14.93 25.77
CA ASP A 356 43.52 14.34 27.09
C ASP A 356 42.25 14.12 27.94
N ALA A 357 41.08 14.53 27.45
CA ALA A 357 39.83 14.32 28.16
C ALA A 357 39.47 12.83 28.26
N TRP A 358 39.01 12.38 29.43
CA TRP A 358 38.65 10.98 29.67
C TRP A 358 37.51 10.44 28.77
N TYR A 359 36.74 11.35 28.17
CA TYR A 359 35.67 11.09 27.21
C TYR A 359 36.08 11.30 25.74
N TYR A 360 37.31 11.74 25.45
CA TYR A 360 37.77 12.09 24.10
C TYR A 360 37.47 10.99 23.08
N ASN A 361 37.97 9.76 23.33
CA ASN A 361 37.75 8.63 22.42
C ASN A 361 36.28 8.26 22.22
N ALA A 362 35.42 8.51 23.22
CA ALA A 362 34.01 8.22 23.11
C ALA A 362 33.28 9.25 22.23
N VAL A 363 33.61 10.53 22.38
CA VAL A 363 33.09 11.60 21.54
C VAL A 363 33.54 11.40 20.09
N THR A 364 34.83 11.14 19.86
CA THR A 364 35.34 10.91 18.50
C THR A 364 34.74 9.65 17.87
N THR A 365 34.53 8.58 18.65
CA THR A 365 33.83 7.38 18.16
C THR A 365 32.43 7.75 17.65
N LEU A 366 31.59 8.33 18.50
CA LEU A 366 30.18 8.56 18.17
C LEU A 366 29.98 9.68 17.14
N GLU A 367 30.85 10.68 17.10
CA GLU A 367 30.84 11.72 16.08
C GLU A 367 31.12 11.12 14.69
N ASN A 368 32.11 10.23 14.58
CA ASN A 368 32.43 9.55 13.32
C ASN A 368 31.34 8.54 12.89
N LEU A 369 30.53 8.04 13.84
CA LEU A 369 29.30 7.28 13.52
C LEU A 369 28.15 8.19 13.04
N GLY A 370 28.31 9.52 13.06
CA GLY A 370 27.25 10.48 12.77
C GLY A 370 26.22 10.64 13.91
N ALA A 371 26.45 10.02 15.06
CA ALA A 371 25.50 9.94 16.17
C ALA A 371 25.42 11.21 17.02
N LEU A 372 26.39 12.12 16.88
CA LEU A 372 26.44 13.39 17.62
C LEU A 372 26.00 14.61 16.79
N SER A 373 25.39 14.39 15.62
CA SER A 373 24.89 15.46 14.73
C SER A 373 23.79 16.34 15.35
N ILE A 374 23.25 15.92 16.49
CA ILE A 374 22.26 16.66 17.28
C ILE A 374 22.87 17.89 18.00
N TRP A 375 24.19 17.98 18.08
CA TRP A 375 24.92 19.09 18.69
C TRP A 375 25.83 19.77 17.67
N SER A 376 26.02 21.09 17.81
CA SER A 376 26.92 21.89 16.95
C SER A 376 27.66 22.93 17.80
N GLY A 377 28.87 23.32 17.38
CA GLY A 377 29.72 24.24 18.14
C GLY A 377 30.49 23.55 19.26
N ASN A 378 30.21 23.88 20.52
CA ASN A 378 30.79 23.22 21.69
C ASN A 378 29.95 21.99 22.09
N PHE A 379 30.61 20.92 22.52
CA PHE A 379 29.99 19.69 23.00
C PHE A 379 29.30 19.88 24.36
N GLU A 380 29.87 20.72 25.21
CA GLU A 380 29.46 20.96 26.60
C GLU A 380 29.42 19.65 27.43
N PRO A 381 30.58 19.05 27.70
CA PRO A 381 30.68 17.69 28.26
C PRO A 381 29.99 17.49 29.61
N ASN A 382 29.86 18.56 30.40
CA ASN A 382 29.26 18.53 31.74
C ASN A 382 27.74 18.82 31.76
N THR A 383 27.16 19.21 30.62
CA THR A 383 25.72 19.44 30.49
C THR A 383 24.98 18.12 30.66
N LYS A 384 23.84 18.14 31.38
CA LYS A 384 23.00 16.95 31.57
C LYS A 384 22.26 16.63 30.28
N ILE A 385 22.26 15.36 29.90
CA ILE A 385 21.60 14.91 28.67
C ILE A 385 20.12 14.63 28.93
N THR A 386 19.28 15.05 28.00
CA THR A 386 17.84 14.76 28.03
C THR A 386 17.53 13.34 27.57
N ARG A 387 16.36 12.83 27.94
CA ARG A 387 15.85 11.53 27.48
C ARG A 387 15.72 11.47 25.97
N GLY A 388 15.24 12.56 25.35
CA GLY A 388 15.13 12.72 23.91
C GLY A 388 16.49 12.66 23.20
N GLU A 389 17.47 13.46 23.65
CA GLU A 389 18.82 13.43 23.09
C GLU A 389 19.48 12.04 23.24
N PHE A 390 19.27 11.38 24.38
CA PHE A 390 19.84 10.06 24.62
C PHE A 390 19.31 9.00 23.63
N VAL A 391 17.99 8.96 23.38
CA VAL A 391 17.42 8.01 22.41
C VAL A 391 17.75 8.37 20.96
N GLU A 392 18.00 9.64 20.64
CA GLU A 392 18.45 10.04 19.30
C GLU A 392 19.86 9.53 18.99
N ILE A 393 20.77 9.56 19.97
CA ILE A 393 22.11 8.97 19.79
C ILE A 393 21.99 7.46 19.57
N ILE A 394 21.12 6.77 20.34
CA ILE A 394 20.84 5.34 20.15
C ILE A 394 20.27 5.07 18.74
N TYR A 395 19.28 5.86 18.33
CA TYR A 395 18.64 5.74 17.02
C TYR A 395 19.62 5.95 15.86
N ALA A 396 20.61 6.83 16.04
CA ALA A 396 21.62 7.08 15.03
C ALA A 396 22.59 5.89 14.82
N ILE A 397 22.88 5.11 15.86
CA ILE A 397 23.78 3.95 15.80
C ILE A 397 23.06 2.60 15.62
N ALA A 398 21.74 2.61 15.62
CA ALA A 398 20.92 1.40 15.51
C ALA A 398 20.76 0.93 14.05
N ASP A 399 20.55 -0.39 13.86
CA ASP A 399 20.12 -0.94 12.58
C ASP A 399 18.67 -0.49 12.29
N LYS A 400 18.49 0.23 11.18
CA LYS A 400 17.23 0.89 10.80
C LYS A 400 16.33 0.03 9.91
N ASN A 401 16.66 -1.25 9.68
CA ASN A 401 15.87 -2.18 8.86
C ASN A 401 14.59 -2.69 9.57
N TYR A 402 13.70 -1.83 10.05
CA TYR A 402 12.47 -2.28 10.72
C TYR A 402 11.27 -1.36 10.50
N GLY A 403 10.12 -1.99 10.21
CA GLY A 403 8.86 -1.37 9.83
C GLY A 403 8.12 -0.58 10.92
N SER A 404 7.17 0.22 10.47
CA SER A 404 6.42 1.24 11.21
C SER A 404 5.47 0.69 12.30
N LEU A 405 5.91 0.83 13.56
CA LEU A 405 5.27 1.45 14.73
C LEU A 405 3.84 1.11 15.21
N ARG A 406 3.79 0.70 16.49
CA ARG A 406 2.61 0.77 17.39
C ARG A 406 2.33 2.25 17.74
N LEU A 407 1.23 2.80 17.24
CA LEU A 407 0.95 4.25 17.28
C LEU A 407 0.29 4.76 18.57
N SER A 408 -0.13 3.90 19.51
CA SER A 408 -1.21 4.27 20.44
C SER A 408 -0.86 4.48 21.92
N LEU A 409 0.41 4.67 22.32
CA LEU A 409 0.78 4.67 23.76
C LEU A 409 1.51 5.92 24.31
N ILE A 410 2.09 6.80 23.48
CA ILE A 410 2.81 8.01 23.97
C ILE A 410 2.01 9.27 23.61
N THR A 411 1.74 10.12 24.60
CA THR A 411 0.79 11.24 24.49
C THR A 411 1.43 12.63 24.38
N ASP A 412 2.71 12.76 24.74
CA ASP A 412 3.42 14.04 24.91
C ASP A 412 4.59 14.25 23.92
N VAL A 413 4.76 13.35 22.94
CA VAL A 413 5.72 13.48 21.84
C VAL A 413 4.96 13.39 20.52
N THR A 414 5.18 14.36 19.64
CA THR A 414 4.44 14.56 18.39
C THR A 414 5.39 14.60 17.20
N THR A 415 4.85 14.51 15.98
CA THR A 415 5.65 14.60 14.73
C THR A 415 6.41 15.92 14.55
N LYS A 416 6.15 16.92 15.38
CA LYS A 416 6.87 18.20 15.39
C LYS A 416 8.14 18.17 16.25
N ASP A 417 8.26 17.18 17.13
CA ASP A 417 9.40 17.05 18.02
C ASP A 417 10.58 16.44 17.27
N ARG A 418 11.77 17.03 17.43
CA ARG A 418 13.00 16.59 16.75
C ARG A 418 13.31 15.11 17.01
N CYS A 419 13.06 14.65 18.23
CA CYS A 419 13.30 13.28 18.65
C CYS A 419 12.15 12.31 18.29
N PHE A 420 11.12 12.74 17.55
CA PHE A 420 9.93 11.93 17.29
C PHE A 420 10.30 10.55 16.76
N ASP A 421 11.05 10.47 15.66
CA ASP A 421 11.42 9.19 15.04
C ASP A 421 12.24 8.29 15.97
N ALA A 422 13.14 8.89 16.76
CA ALA A 422 13.98 8.17 17.72
C ALA A 422 13.18 7.63 18.91
N VAL A 423 12.28 8.43 19.48
CA VAL A 423 11.36 8.02 20.55
C VAL A 423 10.48 6.88 20.06
N MET A 424 9.90 7.07 18.88
CA MET A 424 9.04 6.10 18.24
C MET A 424 9.78 4.78 18.02
N TYR A 425 10.97 4.81 17.40
CA TYR A 425 11.85 3.65 17.26
C TYR A 425 12.09 2.95 18.60
N ALA A 426 12.50 3.69 19.63
CA ALA A 426 12.85 3.11 20.92
C ALA A 426 11.63 2.47 21.61
N VAL A 427 10.45 3.07 21.47
CA VAL A 427 9.21 2.55 22.06
C VAL A 427 8.72 1.28 21.36
N SER A 428 8.70 1.25 20.02
CA SER A 428 8.24 0.04 19.31
C SER A 428 9.16 -1.16 19.47
N ASN A 429 10.46 -0.90 19.63
CA ASN A 429 11.44 -1.95 19.91
C ASN A 429 11.49 -2.35 21.38
N GLY A 430 10.67 -1.73 22.26
CA GLY A 430 10.69 -2.01 23.69
C GLY A 430 11.98 -1.59 24.40
N ILE A 431 12.82 -0.78 23.73
CA ILE A 431 14.05 -0.22 24.29
C ILE A 431 13.72 0.72 25.45
N ILE A 432 12.61 1.46 25.34
CA ILE A 432 12.04 2.30 26.38
C ILE A 432 10.51 2.29 26.29
N THR A 433 9.79 2.36 27.40
CA THR A 433 8.33 2.14 27.42
C THR A 433 7.50 3.41 27.67
N GLY A 434 8.14 4.54 28.00
CA GLY A 434 7.46 5.67 28.63
C GLY A 434 7.13 5.41 30.11
N TYR A 435 6.43 6.35 30.74
CA TYR A 435 5.91 6.26 32.09
C TYR A 435 4.48 5.67 32.09
N GLU A 436 4.02 5.21 33.26
CA GLU A 436 2.71 4.55 33.41
C GLU A 436 1.51 5.44 33.03
N ASP A 437 1.70 6.77 33.05
CA ASP A 437 0.69 7.76 32.68
C ASP A 437 0.62 8.03 31.16
N GLY A 438 1.41 7.31 30.35
CA GLY A 438 1.43 7.46 28.90
C GLY A 438 2.31 8.62 28.39
N THR A 439 3.18 9.17 29.24
CA THR A 439 4.16 10.21 28.85
C THR A 439 5.55 9.63 28.58
N PHE A 440 6.36 10.31 27.77
CA PHE A 440 7.77 10.01 27.53
C PHE A 440 8.71 11.01 28.21
N LEU A 441 8.28 12.27 28.35
CA LEU A 441 9.00 13.39 28.96
C LEU A 441 10.36 13.67 28.28
N ALA A 442 10.35 13.91 26.97
CA ALA A 442 11.56 14.00 26.15
C ALA A 442 12.58 15.06 26.63
N ALA A 443 12.10 16.17 27.18
CA ALA A 443 12.94 17.28 27.66
C ALA A 443 13.54 17.06 29.07
N ASN A 444 13.08 16.03 29.81
CA ASN A 444 13.64 15.74 31.12
C ASN A 444 15.02 15.10 31.00
N ASN A 445 15.90 15.41 31.96
CA ASN A 445 17.20 14.75 32.07
C ASN A 445 17.02 13.27 32.40
N ILE A 446 17.87 12.42 31.79
CA ILE A 446 17.85 10.97 32.06
C ILE A 446 18.74 10.64 33.26
N THR A 447 18.23 9.80 34.16
CA THR A 447 18.98 9.30 35.33
C THR A 447 19.87 8.12 34.97
N ARG A 448 20.92 7.87 35.77
CA ARG A 448 21.82 6.71 35.60
C ARG A 448 21.07 5.38 35.61
N ALA A 449 20.06 5.23 36.46
CA ALA A 449 19.22 4.04 36.52
C ALA A 449 18.37 3.82 35.25
N GLU A 450 17.79 4.89 34.70
CA GLU A 450 17.05 4.82 33.44
C GLU A 450 18.00 4.52 32.27
N THR A 451 19.16 5.16 32.21
CA THR A 451 20.19 4.92 31.19
C THR A 451 20.59 3.45 31.11
N VAL A 452 20.95 2.80 32.23
CA VAL A 452 21.33 1.37 32.18
C VAL A 452 20.17 0.45 31.86
N THR A 453 18.93 0.84 32.22
CA THR A 453 17.74 0.07 31.86
C THR A 453 17.49 0.11 30.36
N VAL A 454 17.62 1.29 29.74
CA VAL A 454 17.50 1.49 28.29
C VAL A 454 18.61 0.76 27.54
N ILE A 455 19.87 0.87 27.99
CA ILE A 455 20.99 0.19 27.36
C ILE A 455 20.87 -1.33 27.49
N ASN A 456 20.52 -1.86 28.66
CA ASN A 456 20.31 -3.30 28.82
C ASN A 456 19.24 -3.82 27.85
N ARG A 457 18.13 -3.09 27.65
CA ARG A 457 17.10 -3.47 26.66
C ARG A 457 17.62 -3.39 25.22
N LEU A 458 18.36 -2.32 24.88
CA LEU A 458 18.97 -2.14 23.56
C LEU A 458 19.88 -3.31 23.17
N ILE A 459 20.69 -3.79 24.12
CA ILE A 459 21.67 -4.87 23.87
C ILE A 459 21.15 -6.26 24.25
N GLY A 460 19.87 -6.38 24.60
CA GLY A 460 19.25 -7.66 24.99
C GLY A 460 19.89 -8.28 26.25
N ARG A 461 20.09 -7.52 27.32
CA ARG A 461 20.47 -8.05 28.64
C ARG A 461 19.26 -8.14 29.56
N VAL A 462 18.92 -9.36 29.98
CA VAL A 462 17.94 -9.59 31.05
C VAL A 462 18.68 -9.75 32.36
N SER A 463 18.36 -8.88 33.32
CA SER A 463 18.85 -9.05 34.69
C SER A 463 18.22 -10.29 35.33
N ASN A 464 19.02 -11.10 36.02
CA ASN A 464 18.53 -12.26 36.79
C ASN A 464 17.90 -11.86 38.13
N GLY A 465 17.77 -10.56 38.43
CA GLY A 465 17.24 -10.05 39.69
C GLY A 465 18.07 -10.39 40.93
N SER A 466 19.18 -11.09 40.75
CA SER A 466 20.05 -11.64 41.79
C SER A 466 21.52 -11.47 41.39
N GLY A 467 22.36 -11.11 42.36
CA GLY A 467 23.79 -10.84 42.17
C GLY A 467 24.38 -10.12 43.39
N THR A 468 25.68 -10.29 43.61
CA THR A 468 26.38 -9.58 44.70
C THR A 468 26.61 -8.13 44.28
N SER A 469 25.96 -7.18 44.96
CA SER A 469 26.19 -5.75 44.70
C SER A 469 27.60 -5.37 45.14
N LYS A 470 28.36 -4.74 44.24
CA LYS A 470 29.62 -4.05 44.56
C LYS A 470 29.38 -2.59 44.98
N PHE A 471 28.13 -2.12 44.94
CA PHE A 471 27.73 -0.75 45.23
C PHE A 471 26.93 -0.65 46.54
N SER A 472 27.23 0.38 47.33
CA SER A 472 26.64 0.59 48.67
C SER A 472 25.26 1.24 48.67
N ASP A 473 24.83 1.83 47.55
CA ASP A 473 23.69 2.76 47.44
C ASP A 473 22.54 2.27 46.55
N ILE A 474 22.53 0.98 46.19
CA ILE A 474 21.50 0.41 45.28
C ILE A 474 20.53 -0.56 45.96
N GLU A 475 20.71 -0.82 47.27
CA GLU A 475 19.83 -1.73 48.00
C GLU A 475 18.41 -1.14 48.10
N GLY A 476 17.39 -1.95 47.79
CA GLY A 476 16.00 -1.49 47.71
C GLY A 476 15.65 -0.60 46.51
N HIS A 477 16.60 -0.30 45.61
CA HIS A 477 16.34 0.51 44.41
C HIS A 477 15.66 -0.32 43.31
N TRP A 478 14.66 0.24 42.62
CA TRP A 478 13.90 -0.46 41.56
C TRP A 478 14.80 -1.00 40.44
N ALA A 479 15.87 -0.26 40.12
CA ALA A 479 16.83 -0.61 39.09
C ALA A 479 17.99 -1.50 39.57
N LYS A 480 17.99 -2.00 40.82
CA LYS A 480 19.11 -2.79 41.39
C LYS A 480 19.59 -3.88 40.43
N GLY A 481 18.68 -4.69 39.91
CA GLY A 481 19.02 -5.76 38.97
C GLY A 481 19.64 -5.24 37.67
N GLN A 482 19.11 -4.15 37.12
CA GLN A 482 19.61 -3.52 35.89
C GLN A 482 21.03 -2.96 36.08
N ILE A 483 21.27 -2.34 37.24
CA ILE A 483 22.57 -1.79 37.63
C ILE A 483 23.60 -2.92 37.73
N ILE A 484 23.30 -4.00 38.46
CA ILE A 484 24.21 -5.15 38.57
C ILE A 484 24.51 -5.73 37.18
N ALA A 485 23.49 -5.94 36.34
CA ALA A 485 23.64 -6.48 34.98
C ALA A 485 24.53 -5.60 34.07
N SER A 486 24.46 -4.28 34.23
CA SER A 486 25.27 -3.33 33.47
C SER A 486 26.76 -3.33 33.88
N SER A 487 27.02 -3.64 35.16
CA SER A 487 28.33 -3.55 35.82
C SER A 487 29.06 -4.89 36.01
N SER A 488 28.51 -5.98 35.47
CA SER A 488 29.06 -7.34 35.60
C SER A 488 29.29 -7.98 34.24
N ALA A 489 30.36 -8.78 34.13
CA ALA A 489 30.54 -9.66 32.99
C ALA A 489 29.51 -10.81 33.01
N LYS A 490 29.16 -11.37 31.84
CA LYS A 490 28.21 -12.48 31.70
C LYS A 490 28.60 -13.69 32.55
N ALA A 491 29.90 -13.98 32.62
CA ALA A 491 30.46 -15.08 33.41
C ALA A 491 30.21 -14.94 34.93
N GLU A 492 29.88 -13.73 35.43
CA GLU A 492 29.50 -13.50 36.82
C GLU A 492 28.04 -13.92 37.12
N GLY A 493 27.26 -14.30 36.10
CA GLY A 493 25.91 -14.86 36.27
C GLY A 493 24.82 -13.84 36.64
N ALA A 494 25.11 -12.54 36.61
CA ALA A 494 24.18 -11.46 36.97
C ALA A 494 23.07 -11.21 35.94
N TRP A 495 23.25 -11.68 34.71
CA TRP A 495 22.35 -11.46 33.60
C TRP A 495 22.42 -12.60 32.58
N THR A 496 21.36 -12.72 31.79
CA THR A 496 21.31 -13.58 30.60
C THR A 496 21.11 -12.71 29.36
N VAL A 497 21.47 -13.24 28.19
CA VAL A 497 21.07 -12.61 26.94
C VAL A 497 19.56 -12.81 26.84
N ASP A 498 18.83 -11.71 26.75
CA ASP A 498 17.50 -11.71 26.21
C ASP A 498 17.63 -12.25 24.79
N ASN A 499 17.16 -13.46 24.58
CA ASN A 499 16.62 -13.78 23.26
C ASN A 499 15.30 -13.00 23.11
N ALA A 500 15.35 -11.67 23.34
CA ALA A 500 14.23 -10.75 23.32
C ALA A 500 13.51 -11.11 22.05
N GLU A 501 12.29 -11.64 22.22
CA GLU A 501 11.61 -12.40 21.19
C GLU A 501 11.77 -11.64 19.89
N LYS A 502 12.55 -12.20 18.95
CA LYS A 502 12.71 -11.57 17.63
C LYS A 502 11.29 -11.25 17.21
N LYS A 503 10.98 -9.96 17.06
CA LYS A 503 9.62 -9.55 16.67
C LYS A 503 9.50 -9.80 15.19
N TYR A 504 8.30 -10.20 14.78
CA TYR A 504 8.00 -10.25 13.36
C TYR A 504 8.16 -8.85 12.74
N VAL A 505 8.86 -8.80 11.62
CA VAL A 505 9.00 -7.61 10.78
C VAL A 505 8.07 -7.78 9.59
N LEU A 506 7.10 -6.88 9.48
CA LEU A 506 6.21 -6.87 8.33
C LEU A 506 7.00 -6.55 7.05
N GLU A 507 6.99 -7.48 6.10
CA GLU A 507 7.65 -7.34 4.80
C GLU A 507 6.68 -7.72 3.69
N GLY A 508 6.72 -6.99 2.58
CA GLY A 508 5.87 -7.22 1.41
C GLY A 508 4.87 -6.10 1.18
N THR A 509 4.00 -6.33 0.20
CA THR A 509 3.02 -5.38 -0.33
C THR A 509 1.60 -5.94 -0.41
N ASN A 510 1.43 -7.22 -0.05
CA ASN A 510 0.15 -7.92 -0.07
C ASN A 510 0.14 -9.09 0.92
N ALA A 511 -1.06 -9.60 1.23
CA ALA A 511 -1.27 -10.70 2.17
C ALA A 511 -0.34 -11.90 1.97
N GLY A 512 -0.12 -12.33 0.71
CA GLY A 512 0.74 -13.46 0.42
C GLY A 512 2.21 -13.21 0.76
N GLU A 513 2.71 -11.99 0.52
CA GLU A 513 4.07 -11.61 0.91
C GLU A 513 4.22 -11.47 2.42
N TYR A 514 3.24 -10.87 3.10
CA TYR A 514 3.23 -10.75 4.55
C TYR A 514 3.32 -12.13 5.23
N ILE A 515 2.47 -13.07 4.80
CA ILE A 515 2.42 -14.41 5.39
C ILE A 515 3.69 -15.21 5.09
N LYS A 516 4.22 -15.11 3.86
CA LYS A 516 5.51 -15.76 3.51
C LYS A 516 6.68 -15.18 4.30
N ALA A 517 6.69 -13.88 4.54
CA ALA A 517 7.69 -13.25 5.40
C ALA A 517 7.59 -13.78 6.83
N LEU A 518 6.37 -13.88 7.40
CA LEU A 518 6.19 -14.46 8.73
C LEU A 518 6.61 -15.93 8.78
N HIS A 519 6.25 -16.73 7.77
CA HIS A 519 6.66 -18.13 7.65
C HIS A 519 8.19 -18.27 7.60
N THR A 520 8.85 -17.43 6.81
CA THR A 520 10.32 -17.41 6.68
C THR A 520 10.99 -17.03 7.99
N GLN A 521 10.49 -15.96 8.63
CA GLN A 521 11.03 -15.45 9.88
C GLN A 521 10.75 -16.40 11.06
N ALA A 522 9.65 -17.18 11.02
CA ALA A 522 9.17 -18.02 12.13
C ALA A 522 10.25 -18.95 12.73
N LYS A 523 11.23 -19.41 11.95
CA LYS A 523 12.36 -20.21 12.45
C LYS A 523 13.18 -19.52 13.54
N GLY A 524 13.19 -18.18 13.55
CA GLY A 524 13.88 -17.36 14.54
C GLY A 524 12.97 -16.67 15.55
N LEU A 525 11.64 -16.79 15.42
CA LEU A 525 10.67 -16.14 16.30
C LEU A 525 10.19 -17.09 17.40
N THR A 526 9.80 -16.56 18.55
CA THR A 526 9.06 -17.34 19.56
C THR A 526 7.60 -17.54 19.13
N GLY A 527 6.88 -18.43 19.81
CA GLY A 527 5.45 -18.60 19.57
C GLY A 527 4.63 -17.31 19.79
N ASP A 528 4.97 -16.54 20.83
CA ASP A 528 4.31 -15.27 21.11
C ASP A 528 4.64 -14.21 20.06
N ALA A 529 5.89 -14.12 19.60
CA ALA A 529 6.25 -13.23 18.49
C ALA A 529 5.57 -13.61 17.16
N ILE A 530 5.38 -14.91 16.88
CA ILE A 530 4.60 -15.34 15.71
C ILE A 530 3.14 -14.92 15.86
N ARG A 531 2.54 -15.13 17.04
CA ARG A 531 1.17 -14.71 17.35
C ARG A 531 0.98 -13.20 17.19
N GLU A 532 1.90 -12.40 17.72
CA GLU A 532 1.92 -10.95 17.51
C GLU A 532 2.13 -10.58 16.04
N GLY A 533 2.94 -11.35 15.31
CA GLY A 533 3.09 -11.20 13.87
C GLY A 533 1.78 -11.37 13.11
N VAL A 534 0.94 -12.35 13.51
CA VAL A 534 -0.42 -12.50 12.96
C VAL A 534 -1.28 -11.27 13.24
N ASP A 535 -1.17 -10.67 14.43
CA ASP A 535 -1.87 -9.42 14.75
C ASP A 535 -1.45 -8.29 13.79
N VAL A 536 -0.13 -8.12 13.56
CA VAL A 536 0.41 -7.13 12.63
C VAL A 536 -0.09 -7.35 11.20
N ILE A 537 -0.05 -8.60 10.72
CA ILE A 537 -0.53 -8.96 9.37
C ILE A 537 -2.03 -8.65 9.23
N ALA A 538 -2.84 -9.07 10.20
CA ALA A 538 -4.28 -8.86 10.15
C ALA A 538 -4.63 -7.36 10.09
N GLU A 539 -3.97 -6.53 10.91
CA GLU A 539 -4.18 -5.08 10.89
C GLU A 539 -3.70 -4.43 9.57
N GLN A 540 -2.60 -4.90 8.99
CA GLN A 540 -2.17 -4.42 7.68
C GLN A 540 -3.16 -4.80 6.59
N MET A 541 -3.62 -6.06 6.56
CA MET A 541 -4.62 -6.52 5.60
C MET A 541 -5.92 -5.69 5.67
N LYS A 542 -6.39 -5.35 6.89
CA LYS A 542 -7.54 -4.44 7.06
C LYS A 542 -7.27 -3.10 6.38
N LYS A 543 -6.12 -2.47 6.65
CA LYS A 543 -5.75 -1.18 6.04
C LYS A 543 -5.72 -1.26 4.51
N ASP A 544 -5.13 -2.32 3.96
CA ASP A 544 -5.02 -2.48 2.50
C ASP A 544 -6.40 -2.67 1.85
N ILE A 545 -7.26 -3.49 2.47
CA ILE A 545 -8.62 -3.73 2.01
C ILE A 545 -9.42 -2.44 2.08
N LEU A 546 -9.42 -1.73 3.22
CA LEU A 546 -10.14 -0.46 3.39
C LEU A 546 -9.63 0.63 2.44
N GLY A 547 -8.32 0.69 2.23
CA GLY A 547 -7.63 1.64 1.35
C GLY A 547 -7.68 1.30 -0.15
N THR A 548 -8.42 0.28 -0.56
CA THR A 548 -8.48 -0.10 -1.98
C THR A 548 -9.10 1.00 -2.86
N LYS A 549 -8.42 1.30 -3.98
CA LYS A 549 -8.83 2.27 -5.01
C LYS A 549 -10.20 1.95 -5.62
N ASN A 550 -10.81 2.94 -6.29
CA ASN A 550 -12.12 2.78 -6.92
C ASN A 550 -12.10 1.68 -7.98
N THR A 551 -13.27 1.09 -8.25
CA THR A 551 -13.38 -0.06 -9.14
C THR A 551 -12.89 0.23 -10.55
N ALA A 552 -13.08 1.46 -11.07
CA ALA A 552 -12.58 1.84 -12.38
C ALA A 552 -11.05 1.83 -12.48
N ASP A 553 -10.33 2.07 -11.37
CA ASP A 553 -8.86 2.09 -11.35
C ASP A 553 -8.25 0.69 -11.48
N ILE A 554 -8.99 -0.35 -11.07
CA ILE A 554 -8.54 -1.75 -11.05
C ILE A 554 -9.18 -2.54 -12.19
N TYR A 555 -10.49 -2.40 -12.35
CA TYR A 555 -11.33 -3.17 -13.25
C TYR A 555 -11.84 -2.37 -14.45
N GLY A 556 -11.36 -1.15 -14.69
CA GLY A 556 -11.78 -0.31 -15.82
C GLY A 556 -11.64 -1.00 -17.19
N HIS A 557 -10.64 -1.88 -17.33
CA HIS A 557 -10.44 -2.68 -18.54
C HIS A 557 -11.56 -3.70 -18.82
N LEU A 558 -12.35 -4.10 -17.80
CA LEU A 558 -13.52 -4.97 -17.95
C LEU A 558 -14.81 -4.18 -18.22
N MET A 559 -14.81 -2.87 -17.96
CA MET A 559 -15.98 -1.98 -18.07
C MET A 559 -16.26 -1.56 -19.52
N SER A 560 -16.51 -2.54 -20.40
CA SER A 560 -16.79 -2.31 -21.83
C SER A 560 -18.26 -2.02 -22.16
N GLY A 561 -19.15 -2.16 -21.18
CA GLY A 561 -20.58 -1.92 -21.30
C GLY A 561 -21.00 -0.53 -20.82
N ASN A 562 -22.31 -0.34 -20.56
CA ASN A 562 -22.77 0.90 -19.94
C ASN A 562 -22.28 0.95 -18.48
N THR A 563 -21.87 2.12 -18.01
CA THR A 563 -21.62 2.34 -16.57
C THR A 563 -22.78 3.11 -15.97
N TYR A 564 -23.32 2.60 -14.87
CA TYR A 564 -24.36 3.22 -14.06
C TYR A 564 -23.82 3.63 -12.71
N TYR A 565 -24.08 4.86 -12.31
CA TYR A 565 -23.68 5.47 -11.05
C TYR A 565 -24.90 5.63 -10.16
N ILE A 566 -24.76 5.24 -8.89
CA ILE A 566 -25.79 5.42 -7.86
C ILE A 566 -25.18 6.15 -6.66
N SER A 567 -25.94 7.06 -6.07
CA SER A 567 -25.53 7.90 -4.96
C SER A 567 -26.71 8.09 -4.01
N GLU A 568 -26.56 7.70 -2.75
CA GLU A 568 -27.58 7.94 -1.72
C GLU A 568 -27.80 9.45 -1.51
N LYS A 569 -26.70 10.20 -1.38
CA LYS A 569 -26.69 11.62 -1.02
C LYS A 569 -27.01 12.55 -2.18
N ASN A 570 -26.37 12.33 -3.33
CA ASN A 570 -26.37 13.23 -4.48
C ASN A 570 -27.25 12.72 -5.65
N GLY A 571 -27.81 11.51 -5.54
CA GLY A 571 -28.62 10.90 -6.60
C GLY A 571 -30.02 11.47 -6.77
N ASN A 572 -30.55 11.33 -7.99
CA ASN A 572 -31.96 11.56 -8.33
C ASN A 572 -32.43 10.46 -9.31
N ASP A 573 -33.57 9.83 -9.06
CA ASP A 573 -34.10 8.73 -9.88
C ASP A 573 -34.64 9.16 -11.25
N GLU A 574 -34.81 10.47 -11.48
CA GLU A 574 -35.06 11.04 -12.81
C GLU A 574 -33.80 11.08 -13.68
N ASN A 575 -32.61 10.96 -13.07
CA ASN A 575 -31.36 10.91 -13.81
C ASN A 575 -31.27 9.64 -14.68
N ASN A 576 -30.43 9.71 -15.71
CA ASN A 576 -30.13 8.54 -16.52
C ASN A 576 -29.14 7.58 -15.85
N GLY A 577 -28.42 8.03 -14.82
CA GLY A 577 -27.43 7.26 -14.08
C GLY A 577 -26.11 7.06 -14.80
N LYS A 578 -25.85 7.68 -15.96
CA LYS A 578 -24.70 7.33 -16.82
C LYS A 578 -23.43 8.16 -16.57
N SER A 579 -23.47 9.07 -15.60
CA SER A 579 -22.31 9.87 -15.18
C SER A 579 -22.35 10.10 -13.66
N PRO A 580 -21.18 10.30 -13.01
CA PRO A 580 -21.14 10.61 -11.58
C PRO A 580 -21.87 11.91 -11.22
N ASP A 581 -21.95 12.88 -12.15
CA ASP A 581 -22.70 14.14 -11.94
C ASP A 581 -24.23 13.96 -12.02
N LYS A 582 -24.71 12.85 -12.57
CA LYS A 582 -26.15 12.53 -12.70
C LYS A 582 -26.42 11.08 -12.24
N PRO A 583 -26.13 10.75 -10.98
CA PRO A 583 -26.32 9.40 -10.48
C PRO A 583 -27.79 9.13 -10.16
N LEU A 584 -28.19 7.87 -10.21
CA LEU A 584 -29.47 7.42 -9.66
C LEU A 584 -29.43 7.50 -8.13
N LYS A 585 -30.59 7.56 -7.47
CA LYS A 585 -30.66 7.59 -6.00
C LYS A 585 -30.92 6.20 -5.41
N THR A 586 -31.86 5.45 -5.98
CA THR A 586 -32.39 4.23 -5.37
C THR A 586 -32.02 2.96 -6.15
N LEU A 587 -31.92 1.84 -5.42
CA LEU A 587 -31.76 0.50 -6.00
C LEU A 587 -32.92 0.15 -6.95
N ALA A 588 -34.14 0.57 -6.61
CA ALA A 588 -35.32 0.34 -7.44
C ALA A 588 -35.26 1.07 -8.80
N ALA A 589 -34.70 2.29 -8.84
CA ALA A 589 -34.47 2.99 -10.09
C ALA A 589 -33.38 2.33 -10.94
N LEU A 590 -32.30 1.86 -10.29
CA LEU A 590 -31.24 1.09 -10.93
C LEU A 590 -31.78 -0.18 -11.61
N GLU A 591 -32.55 -0.99 -10.89
CA GLU A 591 -33.14 -2.23 -11.44
C GLU A 591 -33.98 -1.98 -12.70
N LYS A 592 -34.74 -0.88 -12.75
CA LYS A 592 -35.51 -0.49 -13.94
C LYS A 592 -34.61 -0.23 -15.16
N LYS A 593 -33.36 0.22 -14.97
CA LYS A 593 -32.38 0.47 -16.05
C LYS A 593 -31.63 -0.80 -16.48
N LEU A 594 -31.58 -1.83 -15.63
CA LEU A 594 -30.74 -3.02 -15.81
C LEU A 594 -31.46 -4.22 -16.48
N ARG A 595 -32.54 -4.02 -17.24
CA ARG A 595 -33.30 -5.15 -17.81
C ARG A 595 -32.50 -6.04 -18.77
N PHE A 596 -31.57 -5.46 -19.54
CA PHE A 596 -30.73 -6.17 -20.51
C PHE A 596 -29.31 -5.58 -20.55
N PRO A 597 -28.45 -5.86 -19.54
CA PRO A 597 -27.11 -5.31 -19.50
C PRO A 597 -26.25 -5.90 -20.62
N LYS A 598 -25.39 -5.07 -21.22
CA LYS A 598 -24.34 -5.54 -22.13
C LYS A 598 -23.20 -6.14 -21.32
N LYS A 599 -22.39 -7.02 -21.92
CA LYS A 599 -21.15 -7.49 -21.29
C LYS A 599 -20.28 -6.30 -20.86
N GLY A 600 -19.72 -6.37 -19.65
CA GLY A 600 -18.92 -5.31 -19.06
C GLY A 600 -19.75 -4.13 -18.55
N THR A 601 -21.06 -4.28 -18.35
CA THR A 601 -21.88 -3.25 -17.71
C THR A 601 -21.42 -3.08 -16.27
N ALA A 602 -21.16 -1.85 -15.86
CA ALA A 602 -20.71 -1.54 -14.50
C ALA A 602 -21.79 -0.81 -13.71
N ILE A 603 -21.91 -1.13 -12.43
CA ILE A 603 -22.80 -0.53 -11.45
C ILE A 603 -21.90 -0.04 -10.32
N LEU A 604 -21.72 1.27 -10.22
CA LEU A 604 -20.82 1.89 -9.27
C LEU A 604 -21.60 2.65 -8.21
N PHE A 605 -21.37 2.30 -6.94
CA PHE A 605 -21.96 2.92 -5.76
C PHE A 605 -21.03 4.02 -5.22
N GLU A 606 -21.58 5.19 -4.92
CA GLU A 606 -20.80 6.29 -4.36
C GLU A 606 -20.32 5.91 -2.96
N ARG A 607 -19.01 6.03 -2.74
CA ARG A 607 -18.35 5.90 -1.44
C ARG A 607 -18.97 6.86 -0.42
N GLY A 608 -19.03 6.42 0.84
CA GLY A 608 -19.74 7.09 1.93
C GLY A 608 -21.26 6.94 1.92
N GLY A 609 -21.86 6.32 0.89
CA GLY A 609 -23.31 6.08 0.81
C GLY A 609 -23.76 4.81 1.52
N VAL A 610 -25.00 4.83 2.05
CA VAL A 610 -25.69 3.67 2.62
C VAL A 610 -26.89 3.28 1.76
N TYR A 611 -26.82 2.12 1.13
CA TYR A 611 -27.81 1.61 0.19
C TYR A 611 -28.59 0.45 0.83
N ARG A 612 -29.83 0.76 1.24
CA ARG A 612 -30.69 -0.20 1.94
C ARG A 612 -31.52 -1.01 0.94
N GLY A 613 -31.39 -2.34 0.98
CA GLY A 613 -32.11 -3.28 0.13
C GLY A 613 -31.24 -4.40 -0.44
N THR A 614 -31.68 -4.95 -1.56
CA THR A 614 -31.04 -6.08 -2.23
C THR A 614 -30.58 -5.71 -3.62
N VAL A 615 -29.54 -6.39 -4.11
CA VAL A 615 -29.03 -6.29 -5.47
C VAL A 615 -29.17 -7.65 -6.15
N ASN A 616 -30.00 -7.71 -7.19
CA ASN A 616 -30.04 -8.87 -8.09
C ASN A 616 -28.86 -8.79 -9.07
N MET A 617 -27.87 -9.66 -8.88
CA MET A 617 -26.68 -9.72 -9.72
C MET A 617 -27.00 -10.33 -11.07
N LEU A 618 -26.68 -9.59 -12.12
CA LEU A 618 -26.85 -9.99 -13.50
C LEU A 618 -25.51 -10.45 -14.06
N GLN A 619 -25.56 -11.43 -14.98
CA GLN A 619 -24.38 -11.92 -15.68
C GLN A 619 -23.61 -10.81 -16.40
N SER A 620 -22.30 -10.98 -16.54
CA SER A 620 -21.40 -10.09 -17.27
C SER A 620 -21.38 -8.64 -16.74
N CYS A 621 -21.71 -8.45 -15.46
CA CYS A 621 -21.76 -7.15 -14.81
C CYS A 621 -20.69 -7.01 -13.71
N ILE A 622 -20.28 -5.76 -13.49
CA ILE A 622 -19.33 -5.37 -12.45
C ILE A 622 -20.10 -4.52 -11.43
N TYR A 623 -20.04 -4.88 -10.16
CA TYR A 623 -20.62 -4.16 -9.03
C TYR A 623 -19.47 -3.60 -8.21
N GLY A 624 -19.39 -2.28 -8.09
CA GLY A 624 -18.19 -1.60 -7.63
C GLY A 624 -18.45 -0.28 -6.93
N SER A 625 -17.39 0.47 -6.64
CA SER A 625 -17.48 1.80 -6.03
C SER A 625 -16.82 2.89 -6.86
N TYR A 626 -17.26 4.14 -6.62
CA TYR A 626 -16.66 5.37 -7.13
C TYR A 626 -16.72 6.49 -6.08
N GLY A 627 -15.93 7.54 -6.27
CA GLY A 627 -15.93 8.71 -5.38
C GLY A 627 -14.90 8.60 -4.26
N GLU A 628 -15.16 9.30 -3.15
CA GLU A 628 -14.24 9.44 -2.01
C GLU A 628 -14.92 9.02 -0.69
N GLY A 629 -14.12 8.72 0.33
CA GLY A 629 -14.60 8.32 1.66
C GLY A 629 -14.63 6.81 1.87
N GLU A 630 -15.45 6.36 2.81
CA GLU A 630 -15.59 4.94 3.17
C GLU A 630 -16.24 4.11 2.04
N LYS A 631 -16.02 2.80 2.06
CA LYS A 631 -16.66 1.91 1.08
C LYS A 631 -18.19 2.04 1.13
N PRO A 632 -18.89 2.00 -0.03
CA PRO A 632 -20.34 2.06 -0.04
C PRO A 632 -20.93 0.87 0.72
N ILE A 633 -21.83 1.16 1.65
CA ILE A 633 -22.49 0.15 2.46
C ILE A 633 -23.74 -0.33 1.75
N ILE A 634 -23.82 -1.62 1.47
CA ILE A 634 -25.04 -2.28 1.01
C ILE A 634 -25.58 -3.10 2.18
N THR A 635 -26.80 -2.81 2.63
CA THR A 635 -27.38 -3.43 3.82
C THR A 635 -28.81 -3.89 3.61
N ALA A 636 -29.15 -5.05 4.19
CA ALA A 636 -30.54 -5.52 4.21
C ALA A 636 -31.36 -4.91 5.35
N SER A 637 -30.72 -4.18 6.28
CA SER A 637 -31.47 -3.50 7.34
C SER A 637 -32.31 -2.38 6.73
N PRO A 638 -33.65 -2.39 6.89
CA PRO A 638 -34.51 -1.44 6.20
C PRO A 638 -34.31 0.03 6.63
N LYS A 639 -33.89 0.24 7.88
CA LYS A 639 -33.66 1.56 8.50
C LYS A 639 -32.98 1.39 9.85
N ASN A 640 -32.55 2.51 10.45
CA ASN A 640 -32.23 2.57 11.86
C ASN A 640 -33.54 2.49 12.69
N PHE A 641 -33.63 1.52 13.59
CA PHE A 641 -34.80 1.26 14.46
C PHE A 641 -34.71 1.92 15.84
N ALA A 642 -33.77 2.86 16.05
CA ALA A 642 -33.62 3.62 17.29
C ALA A 642 -34.69 4.70 17.53
N ASP A 643 -35.83 4.69 16.84
CA ASP A 643 -36.94 5.60 17.12
C ASP A 643 -37.83 5.00 18.24
N PRO A 644 -38.02 5.70 19.38
CA PRO A 644 -38.87 5.22 20.47
C PRO A 644 -40.29 4.83 20.03
N ALA A 645 -40.85 5.50 19.01
CA ALA A 645 -42.20 5.23 18.51
C ALA A 645 -42.33 3.87 17.81
N LEU A 646 -41.21 3.24 17.41
CA LEU A 646 -41.20 1.91 16.82
C LEU A 646 -41.32 0.79 17.85
N TRP A 647 -41.18 1.09 19.15
CA TRP A 647 -41.15 0.09 20.22
C TRP A 647 -42.31 0.28 21.19
N LYS A 648 -43.18 -0.72 21.25
CA LYS A 648 -44.35 -0.74 22.13
C LYS A 648 -44.10 -1.70 23.29
N ALA A 649 -44.26 -1.23 24.53
CA ALA A 649 -44.20 -2.11 25.69
C ALA A 649 -45.30 -3.19 25.63
N THR A 650 -44.94 -4.43 25.97
CA THR A 650 -45.86 -5.55 26.09
C THR A 650 -46.42 -5.68 27.52
N ASP A 651 -47.22 -6.70 27.78
CA ASP A 651 -47.65 -7.08 29.13
C ASP A 651 -46.54 -7.78 29.94
N ALA A 652 -45.48 -8.27 29.28
CA ALA A 652 -44.29 -8.79 29.94
C ALA A 652 -43.32 -7.64 30.30
N PRO A 653 -42.77 -7.63 31.53
CA PRO A 653 -41.87 -6.56 31.98
C PRO A 653 -40.61 -6.51 31.12
N ASN A 654 -40.17 -5.29 30.78
CA ASN A 654 -38.99 -5.01 29.96
C ASN A 654 -39.01 -5.60 28.54
N VAL A 655 -40.13 -6.18 28.08
CA VAL A 655 -40.25 -6.70 26.72
C VAL A 655 -41.01 -5.71 25.85
N TYR A 656 -40.40 -5.36 24.72
CA TYR A 656 -40.92 -4.42 23.74
C TYR A 656 -41.18 -5.13 22.41
N GLU A 657 -42.36 -4.91 21.86
CA GLU A 657 -42.77 -5.32 20.52
C GLU A 657 -42.36 -4.25 19.52
N LEU A 658 -41.71 -4.65 18.42
CA LEU A 658 -41.52 -3.78 17.28
C LEU A 658 -42.85 -3.58 16.55
N VAL A 659 -43.28 -2.33 16.40
CA VAL A 659 -44.52 -1.95 15.71
C VAL A 659 -44.48 -2.35 14.23
N ASP A 660 -43.32 -2.15 13.60
CA ASP A 660 -43.09 -2.57 12.23
C ASP A 660 -43.03 -4.09 12.10
N LYS A 661 -43.67 -4.62 11.06
CA LYS A 661 -43.64 -6.05 10.78
C LYS A 661 -42.31 -6.44 10.12
N ILE A 662 -41.51 -7.22 10.86
CA ILE A 662 -40.27 -7.82 10.37
C ILE A 662 -40.21 -9.27 10.86
N ALA A 663 -40.08 -10.18 9.90
CA ALA A 663 -40.09 -11.61 10.14
C ALA A 663 -38.68 -12.20 10.12
N ASN A 664 -38.47 -13.27 10.89
CA ASN A 664 -37.28 -14.12 10.80
C ASN A 664 -35.96 -13.32 10.81
N VAL A 665 -35.80 -12.50 11.85
CA VAL A 665 -34.59 -11.70 12.10
C VAL A 665 -33.46 -12.60 12.57
N GLY A 666 -32.28 -12.43 11.99
CA GLY A 666 -31.09 -13.19 12.34
C GLY A 666 -30.11 -12.43 13.23
N VAL A 667 -29.93 -11.15 12.95
CA VAL A 667 -28.96 -10.29 13.64
C VAL A 667 -29.61 -8.97 14.05
N MET A 668 -29.26 -8.50 15.25
CA MET A 668 -29.55 -7.15 15.72
C MET A 668 -28.25 -6.54 16.24
N ALA A 669 -27.95 -5.32 15.83
CA ALA A 669 -26.76 -4.58 16.20
C ALA A 669 -27.17 -3.25 16.85
N PHE A 670 -26.54 -2.89 17.97
CA PHE A 670 -26.91 -1.72 18.78
C PHE A 670 -25.72 -0.77 18.93
N ASP A 671 -25.95 0.54 18.75
CA ASP A 671 -24.92 1.58 18.78
C ASP A 671 -23.76 1.35 17.79
N HIS A 672 -24.03 0.68 16.68
CA HIS A 672 -23.05 0.54 15.60
C HIS A 672 -23.09 1.82 14.77
N ASP A 673 -21.97 2.53 14.77
CA ASP A 673 -21.70 3.59 13.81
C ASP A 673 -21.22 2.94 12.50
N PHE A 674 -21.76 3.37 11.37
CA PHE A 674 -21.31 2.90 10.06
C PHE A 674 -19.87 3.32 9.73
N ALA A 675 -19.36 4.36 10.40
CA ALA A 675 -17.95 4.77 10.32
C ALA A 675 -17.02 3.95 11.24
N ASP A 676 -17.59 3.19 12.18
CA ASP A 676 -16.83 2.30 13.06
C ASP A 676 -16.81 0.88 12.45
N HIS A 677 -15.61 0.30 12.40
CA HIS A 677 -15.40 -1.06 11.89
C HIS A 677 -15.64 -2.12 12.98
N GLY A 678 -16.13 -1.68 14.15
CA GLY A 678 -16.59 -2.50 15.25
C GLY A 678 -15.46 -2.89 16.20
N ASN A 679 -15.85 -3.29 17.40
CA ASN A 679 -14.98 -3.92 18.39
C ASN A 679 -15.55 -5.29 18.77
N TYR A 680 -14.72 -6.18 19.30
CA TYR A 680 -15.15 -7.47 19.83
C TYR A 680 -16.33 -7.35 20.82
N ASP A 681 -16.32 -6.30 21.63
CA ASP A 681 -17.33 -6.00 22.65
C ASP A 681 -18.53 -5.20 22.11
N ALA A 682 -18.69 -5.09 20.78
CA ALA A 682 -19.82 -4.40 20.17
C ALA A 682 -21.15 -5.05 20.60
N LEU A 683 -22.16 -4.21 20.86
CA LEU A 683 -23.45 -4.69 21.35
C LEU A 683 -24.23 -5.37 20.21
N TYR A 684 -24.71 -6.57 20.48
CA TYR A 684 -25.52 -7.35 19.56
C TYR A 684 -26.66 -8.06 20.30
N GLY A 685 -27.72 -8.38 19.57
CA GLY A 685 -28.87 -9.09 20.10
C GLY A 685 -28.62 -10.59 20.24
N ILE A 686 -29.24 -11.20 21.24
CA ILE A 686 -29.17 -12.65 21.49
C ILE A 686 -30.46 -13.30 20.97
N PRO A 687 -30.45 -14.01 19.83
CA PRO A 687 -31.66 -14.62 19.28
C PRO A 687 -32.19 -15.75 20.17
N ARG A 688 -33.50 -15.75 20.43
CA ARG A 688 -34.21 -16.77 21.21
C ARG A 688 -35.32 -17.43 20.41
N TYR A 689 -35.04 -18.58 19.81
CA TYR A 689 -36.03 -19.39 19.05
C TYR A 689 -37.07 -20.12 19.92
N TYR A 690 -38.33 -20.16 19.43
CA TYR A 690 -39.41 -20.91 20.07
C TYR A 690 -39.08 -22.40 20.15
N GLY A 691 -39.39 -23.05 21.28
CA GLY A 691 -39.20 -24.49 21.50
C GLY A 691 -37.76 -24.97 21.61
N LYS A 692 -36.78 -24.19 21.10
CA LYS A 692 -35.34 -24.44 21.24
C LYS A 692 -34.72 -23.69 22.41
N HIS A 693 -35.12 -22.43 22.62
CA HIS A 693 -34.56 -21.57 23.65
C HIS A 693 -35.62 -21.04 24.63
N VAL A 694 -36.79 -20.64 24.12
CA VAL A 694 -37.88 -20.05 24.91
C VAL A 694 -39.24 -20.55 24.43
N SER A 695 -40.29 -20.43 25.25
CA SER A 695 -41.68 -20.81 24.90
C SER A 695 -42.58 -19.61 24.55
N GLY A 696 -41.98 -18.46 24.25
CA GLY A 696 -42.68 -17.23 23.85
C GLY A 696 -41.98 -15.98 24.38
N TYR A 697 -42.37 -14.80 23.89
CA TYR A 697 -41.72 -13.53 24.22
C TYR A 697 -41.74 -13.20 25.73
N ALA A 698 -42.76 -13.65 26.47
CA ALA A 698 -42.87 -13.44 27.90
C ALA A 698 -41.78 -14.16 28.73
N ASN A 699 -41.02 -15.06 28.12
CA ASN A 699 -39.91 -15.79 28.76
C ASN A 699 -38.53 -15.23 28.39
N LEU A 700 -38.46 -14.12 27.65
CA LEU A 700 -37.22 -13.37 27.52
C LEU A 700 -36.82 -12.82 28.89
N ALA A 701 -35.55 -12.94 29.24
CA ALA A 701 -35.11 -12.71 30.63
C ALA A 701 -33.77 -11.99 30.76
N LYS A 702 -32.98 -11.90 29.69
CA LYS A 702 -31.70 -11.19 29.71
C LYS A 702 -31.69 -10.05 28.73
N ASP A 703 -31.00 -8.98 29.11
CA ASP A 703 -30.83 -7.81 28.27
C ASP A 703 -30.37 -8.18 26.85
N LEU A 704 -31.02 -7.57 25.86
CA LEU A 704 -30.79 -7.76 24.42
C LEU A 704 -31.18 -9.13 23.85
N GLU A 705 -31.84 -9.99 24.63
CA GLU A 705 -32.49 -11.16 24.05
C GLU A 705 -33.66 -10.74 23.18
N PHE A 706 -33.73 -11.28 21.96
CA PHE A 706 -34.81 -11.01 21.04
C PHE A 706 -35.50 -12.30 20.58
N TYR A 707 -36.81 -12.23 20.42
CA TYR A 707 -37.68 -13.30 19.95
C TYR A 707 -38.37 -12.83 18.67
N PRO A 708 -37.84 -13.17 17.48
CA PRO A 708 -38.58 -12.98 16.24
C PRO A 708 -39.79 -13.93 16.20
N THR A 709 -40.73 -13.66 15.31
CA THR A 709 -41.78 -14.59 14.91
C THR A 709 -41.87 -14.55 13.38
N ASN A 710 -42.90 -15.15 12.80
CA ASN A 710 -43.14 -15.04 11.36
C ASN A 710 -43.63 -13.65 10.93
N ASP A 711 -44.03 -12.75 11.84
CA ASP A 711 -44.54 -11.41 11.49
C ASP A 711 -44.03 -10.28 12.39
N THR A 712 -43.59 -10.59 13.62
CA THR A 712 -43.33 -9.61 14.68
C THR A 712 -42.01 -9.90 15.38
N LEU A 713 -41.36 -8.86 15.91
CA LEU A 713 -40.12 -8.97 16.67
C LEU A 713 -40.35 -8.46 18.10
N TYR A 714 -39.86 -9.21 19.08
CA TYR A 714 -39.86 -8.81 20.49
C TYR A 714 -38.43 -8.71 21.01
N LEU A 715 -38.14 -7.72 21.84
CA LEU A 715 -36.83 -7.48 22.45
C LEU A 715 -36.99 -7.27 23.95
N TYR A 716 -36.21 -7.98 24.75
CA TYR A 716 -36.06 -7.69 26.18
C TYR A 716 -34.95 -6.65 26.37
N CYS A 717 -35.30 -5.53 27.00
CA CYS A 717 -34.43 -4.38 27.19
C CYS A 717 -34.58 -3.82 28.62
N GLU A 718 -33.58 -4.06 29.46
CA GLU A 718 -33.59 -3.66 30.87
C GLU A 718 -33.55 -2.13 31.05
N GLY A 719 -32.92 -1.43 30.10
CA GLY A 719 -32.77 0.02 30.13
C GLY A 719 -33.98 0.82 29.66
N GLY A 720 -35.17 0.22 29.57
CA GLY A 720 -36.38 0.89 29.10
C GLY A 720 -36.60 0.75 27.59
N ASN A 721 -37.29 1.70 26.97
CA ASN A 721 -37.62 1.65 25.54
C ASN A 721 -36.31 1.56 24.71
N PRO A 722 -36.16 0.56 23.82
CA PRO A 722 -34.95 0.40 23.02
C PRO A 722 -34.57 1.64 22.21
N GLY A 723 -35.56 2.34 21.63
CA GLY A 723 -35.32 3.57 20.86
C GLY A 723 -34.93 4.78 21.71
N GLU A 724 -35.17 4.76 23.02
CA GLU A 724 -34.65 5.79 23.94
C GLU A 724 -33.23 5.46 24.40
N ARG A 725 -32.91 4.16 24.49
CA ARG A 725 -31.66 3.67 25.04
C ARG A 725 -30.50 3.73 24.04
N PHE A 726 -30.73 3.36 22.80
CA PHE A 726 -29.69 3.21 21.78
C PHE A 726 -29.70 4.35 20.76
N LYS A 727 -28.53 4.74 20.27
CA LYS A 727 -28.34 5.71 19.17
C LYS A 727 -28.65 5.08 17.82
N SER A 728 -28.34 3.81 17.66
CA SER A 728 -28.66 3.04 16.45
C SER A 728 -29.10 1.63 16.79
N ILE A 729 -30.08 1.12 16.03
CA ILE A 729 -30.51 -0.27 16.06
C ILE A 729 -30.63 -0.75 14.61
N GLU A 730 -29.70 -1.58 14.15
CA GLU A 730 -29.74 -2.18 12.83
C GLU A 730 -30.24 -3.62 12.95
N ILE A 731 -31.30 -3.95 12.21
CA ILE A 731 -31.97 -5.25 12.25
C ILE A 731 -31.81 -5.94 10.90
N GLY A 732 -31.20 -7.12 10.88
CA GLY A 732 -30.98 -7.93 9.70
C GLY A 732 -32.07 -9.02 9.51
N PRO A 733 -33.00 -8.85 8.57
CA PRO A 733 -34.00 -9.88 8.24
C PRO A 733 -33.41 -11.00 7.36
N LYS A 734 -34.15 -12.09 7.18
CA LYS A 734 -33.79 -13.19 6.27
C LYS A 734 -33.84 -12.78 4.79
N VAL A 735 -32.83 -12.04 4.33
CA VAL A 735 -32.75 -11.48 2.98
C VAL A 735 -31.32 -11.49 2.47
N HIS A 736 -31.04 -12.12 1.33
CA HIS A 736 -29.70 -12.06 0.72
C HIS A 736 -29.42 -10.64 0.21
N ILE A 737 -28.27 -10.04 0.54
CA ILE A 737 -27.96 -8.67 0.10
C ILE A 737 -27.66 -8.66 -1.39
N LEU A 738 -26.71 -9.47 -1.85
CA LEU A 738 -26.50 -9.70 -3.28
C LEU A 738 -26.83 -11.15 -3.61
N SER A 739 -27.66 -11.35 -4.62
CA SER A 739 -28.03 -12.70 -5.07
C SER A 739 -28.13 -12.77 -6.58
N GLY A 740 -27.82 -13.93 -7.15
CA GLY A 740 -27.91 -14.15 -8.59
C GLY A 740 -27.03 -15.31 -9.02
N SER A 741 -27.12 -15.67 -10.30
CA SER A 741 -26.25 -16.67 -10.92
C SER A 741 -25.84 -16.16 -12.29
N GLY A 742 -24.61 -16.41 -12.69
CA GLY A 742 -24.15 -15.92 -13.98
C GLY A 742 -22.66 -16.10 -14.22
N THR A 743 -22.26 -15.77 -15.44
CA THR A 743 -20.87 -15.79 -15.87
C THR A 743 -20.30 -14.38 -15.97
N ASP A 744 -19.00 -14.23 -15.75
CA ASP A 744 -18.24 -12.96 -15.85
C ASP A 744 -18.78 -11.87 -14.91
N VAL A 745 -19.03 -12.19 -13.64
CA VAL A 745 -19.51 -11.22 -12.63
C VAL A 745 -18.38 -10.84 -11.69
N VAL A 746 -18.24 -9.53 -11.41
CA VAL A 746 -17.28 -9.01 -10.44
C VAL A 746 -18.03 -8.20 -9.38
N VAL A 747 -17.80 -8.51 -8.11
CA VAL A 747 -18.20 -7.70 -6.95
C VAL A 747 -16.92 -7.18 -6.31
N ASP A 748 -16.74 -5.86 -6.29
CA ASP A 748 -15.51 -5.21 -5.89
C ASP A 748 -15.78 -4.04 -4.95
N ASN A 749 -14.92 -3.87 -3.94
CA ASN A 749 -14.83 -2.63 -3.17
C ASN A 749 -16.15 -2.17 -2.54
N LEU A 750 -16.95 -3.11 -2.02
CA LEU A 750 -18.21 -2.87 -1.31
C LEU A 750 -18.10 -3.23 0.17
N ASN A 751 -19.02 -2.70 0.97
CA ASN A 751 -19.20 -3.07 2.36
C ASN A 751 -20.60 -3.69 2.56
N VAL A 752 -20.67 -4.99 2.85
CA VAL A 752 -21.92 -5.76 2.89
C VAL A 752 -22.24 -6.15 4.33
N ARG A 753 -23.31 -5.61 4.90
CA ARG A 753 -23.60 -5.81 6.33
C ARG A 753 -25.07 -5.80 6.73
N PHE A 754 -25.34 -6.35 7.91
CA PHE A 754 -26.66 -6.42 8.56
C PHE A 754 -27.72 -7.11 7.69
N THR A 755 -27.54 -8.41 7.53
CA THR A 755 -28.57 -9.31 7.02
C THR A 755 -28.66 -10.53 7.92
N GLY A 756 -29.86 -11.09 8.07
CA GLY A 756 -30.06 -12.37 8.73
C GLY A 756 -29.77 -13.59 7.83
N ALA A 757 -29.56 -13.39 6.53
CA ALA A 757 -29.25 -14.44 5.56
C ALA A 757 -27.79 -14.37 5.06
N HIS A 758 -27.55 -14.51 3.75
CA HIS A 758 -26.20 -14.41 3.15
C HIS A 758 -25.87 -12.98 2.72
N GLY A 759 -24.59 -12.60 2.83
CA GLY A 759 -24.09 -11.41 2.14
C GLY A 759 -24.22 -11.57 0.63
N ILE A 760 -23.60 -12.64 0.10
CA ILE A 760 -23.69 -13.04 -1.30
C ILE A 760 -24.20 -14.49 -1.40
N ASN A 761 -25.23 -14.72 -2.21
CA ASN A 761 -25.75 -16.05 -2.55
C ASN A 761 -25.73 -16.29 -4.07
N VAL A 762 -25.06 -17.36 -4.50
CA VAL A 762 -24.94 -17.75 -5.90
C VAL A 762 -25.22 -19.24 -6.08
N ASN A 763 -25.99 -19.62 -7.09
CA ASN A 763 -26.31 -21.04 -7.38
C ASN A 763 -25.56 -21.61 -8.59
N TYR A 764 -24.96 -20.76 -9.42
CA TYR A 764 -24.05 -21.16 -10.49
C TYR A 764 -23.11 -20.00 -10.80
N ALA A 765 -21.83 -20.29 -10.97
CA ALA A 765 -20.79 -19.30 -11.20
C ALA A 765 -19.88 -19.71 -12.36
N GLY A 766 -19.63 -18.79 -13.29
CA GLY A 766 -18.51 -18.91 -14.23
C GLY A 766 -17.69 -17.62 -14.23
N ASN A 767 -16.38 -17.67 -14.01
CA ASN A 767 -15.55 -16.46 -13.83
C ASN A 767 -16.18 -15.43 -12.86
N PHE A 768 -16.66 -15.89 -11.71
CA PHE A 768 -17.27 -15.05 -10.68
C PHE A 768 -16.21 -14.59 -9.69
N THR A 769 -16.08 -13.28 -9.47
CA THR A 769 -15.08 -12.71 -8.57
C THR A 769 -15.73 -11.86 -7.49
N VAL A 770 -15.34 -12.07 -6.23
CA VAL A 770 -15.63 -11.17 -5.10
C VAL A 770 -14.31 -10.71 -4.54
N THR A 771 -14.07 -9.40 -4.54
CA THR A 771 -12.78 -8.86 -4.11
C THR A 771 -12.85 -7.54 -3.38
N ASN A 772 -11.79 -7.25 -2.60
CA ASN A 772 -11.56 -5.96 -1.97
C ASN A 772 -12.75 -5.47 -1.12
N SER A 773 -13.58 -6.37 -0.63
CA SER A 773 -14.85 -6.04 0.02
C SER A 773 -14.84 -6.39 1.49
N GLU A 774 -15.68 -5.71 2.25
CA GLU A 774 -15.92 -5.97 3.67
C GLU A 774 -17.26 -6.68 3.85
N PHE A 775 -17.31 -7.66 4.74
CA PHE A 775 -18.51 -8.37 5.12
C PHE A 775 -18.61 -8.39 6.64
N ALA A 776 -19.70 -7.85 7.20
CA ALA A 776 -19.85 -7.74 8.65
C ALA A 776 -21.28 -8.01 9.13
N TRP A 777 -21.44 -8.68 10.27
CA TRP A 777 -22.75 -8.86 10.93
C TRP A 777 -23.79 -9.52 10.02
N ILE A 778 -23.47 -10.74 9.58
CA ILE A 778 -24.26 -11.50 8.61
C ILE A 778 -24.76 -12.79 9.25
N GLY A 779 -26.03 -13.12 8.99
CA GLY A 779 -26.65 -14.41 9.28
C GLY A 779 -27.51 -14.46 10.54
N GLY A 780 -27.86 -15.68 10.93
CA GLY A 780 -28.61 -15.99 12.14
C GLY A 780 -30.09 -16.26 11.92
N SER A 781 -30.67 -15.94 10.76
CA SER A 781 -32.08 -16.26 10.50
C SER A 781 -32.27 -17.77 10.39
N GLN A 782 -33.48 -18.26 10.65
CA GLN A 782 -33.82 -19.67 10.45
C GLN A 782 -34.05 -20.02 8.98
N MET A 783 -33.51 -21.17 8.53
CA MET A 783 -33.67 -21.66 7.15
C MET A 783 -35.13 -21.94 6.78
N GLY A 784 -35.95 -22.42 7.71
CA GLY A 784 -37.38 -22.64 7.54
C GLY A 784 -38.23 -21.45 8.01
N SER A 785 -39.48 -21.72 8.38
CA SER A 785 -40.28 -20.80 9.21
C SER A 785 -39.69 -20.74 10.62
N TYR A 786 -39.95 -19.65 11.34
CA TYR A 786 -39.28 -19.38 12.61
C TYR A 786 -39.54 -20.42 13.72
N ASP A 787 -40.65 -21.16 13.63
CA ASP A 787 -41.01 -22.22 14.60
C ASP A 787 -40.78 -23.64 14.05
N SER A 788 -40.13 -23.76 12.89
CA SER A 788 -39.92 -25.06 12.23
C SER A 788 -38.89 -25.96 12.93
N GLY A 789 -38.12 -25.41 13.88
CA GLY A 789 -36.96 -26.09 14.47
C GLY A 789 -35.78 -26.22 13.50
N SER A 790 -35.84 -25.57 12.34
CA SER A 790 -34.76 -25.58 11.35
C SER A 790 -33.48 -24.91 11.87
N GLY A 791 -32.34 -25.31 11.31
CA GLY A 791 -31.06 -24.65 11.59
C GLY A 791 -31.08 -23.18 11.15
N ALA A 792 -30.33 -22.34 11.87
CA ALA A 792 -30.04 -20.99 11.44
C ALA A 792 -28.79 -20.97 10.54
N TYR A 793 -28.70 -20.00 9.65
CA TYR A 793 -27.70 -19.96 8.58
C TYR A 793 -27.23 -18.53 8.31
N GLY A 794 -26.17 -18.38 7.51
CA GLY A 794 -25.75 -17.07 7.01
C GLY A 794 -24.25 -16.93 6.82
N ASN A 795 -23.82 -17.19 5.60
CA ASN A 795 -22.44 -17.02 5.12
C ASN A 795 -22.18 -15.63 4.55
N ALA A 796 -20.93 -15.17 4.58
CA ALA A 796 -20.56 -13.91 3.92
C ALA A 796 -20.65 -14.07 2.39
N VAL A 797 -19.97 -15.09 1.84
CA VAL A 797 -20.02 -15.42 0.42
C VAL A 797 -20.30 -16.91 0.21
N GLN A 798 -21.42 -17.21 -0.44
CA GLN A 798 -21.86 -18.58 -0.70
C GLN A 798 -22.01 -18.88 -2.19
N LEU A 799 -21.44 -20.02 -2.60
CA LEU A 799 -21.83 -20.77 -3.77
C LEU A 799 -22.57 -22.06 -3.37
N TYR A 800 -23.81 -22.23 -3.82
CA TYR A 800 -24.58 -23.48 -3.74
C TYR A 800 -24.86 -24.03 -5.15
N GLY A 801 -23.87 -24.62 -5.80
CA GLY A 801 -24.03 -25.20 -7.14
C GLY A 801 -22.75 -25.33 -7.96
N SER A 802 -22.89 -25.72 -9.22
CA SER A 802 -21.73 -25.92 -10.12
C SER A 802 -20.99 -24.60 -10.39
N CYS A 803 -19.68 -24.67 -10.56
CA CYS A 803 -18.88 -23.53 -10.99
C CYS A 803 -17.72 -23.89 -11.92
N ASP A 804 -17.29 -22.90 -12.69
CA ASP A 804 -16.02 -22.89 -13.40
C ASP A 804 -15.40 -21.48 -13.35
N GLY A 805 -14.54 -21.24 -12.36
CA GLY A 805 -14.02 -19.93 -12.04
C GLY A 805 -14.84 -19.26 -10.94
N TYR A 806 -14.50 -19.54 -9.68
CA TYR A 806 -15.12 -18.92 -8.50
C TYR A 806 -14.02 -18.39 -7.58
N TYR A 807 -13.86 -17.08 -7.55
CA TYR A 807 -12.71 -16.39 -6.97
C TYR A 807 -13.17 -15.44 -5.86
N VAL A 808 -12.75 -15.71 -4.62
CA VAL A 808 -13.02 -14.83 -3.48
C VAL A 808 -11.67 -14.37 -2.94
N ARG A 809 -11.31 -13.11 -3.17
CA ARG A 809 -9.95 -12.62 -2.97
C ARG A 809 -9.89 -11.32 -2.18
N ASN A 810 -8.89 -11.14 -1.33
CA ASN A 810 -8.61 -9.86 -0.66
C ASN A 810 -9.85 -9.23 0.02
N ASN A 811 -10.67 -10.03 0.71
CA ASN A 811 -11.84 -9.54 1.44
C ASN A 811 -11.61 -9.61 2.96
N TRP A 812 -12.25 -8.71 3.70
CA TRP A 812 -12.33 -8.77 5.15
C TRP A 812 -13.72 -9.26 5.56
N MET A 813 -13.78 -10.35 6.30
CA MET A 813 -15.02 -10.99 6.72
C MET A 813 -15.03 -11.12 8.24
N TYR A 814 -15.94 -10.42 8.90
CA TYR A 814 -15.97 -10.20 10.34
C TYR A 814 -17.35 -10.51 10.91
N GLN A 815 -17.45 -11.18 12.07
CA GLN A 815 -18.72 -11.43 12.77
C GLN A 815 -19.78 -12.09 11.87
N ILE A 816 -19.40 -13.20 11.26
CA ILE A 816 -20.27 -13.99 10.37
C ILE A 816 -20.90 -15.12 11.17
N TYR A 817 -22.23 -15.26 11.09
CA TYR A 817 -22.94 -16.27 11.85
C TYR A 817 -22.42 -17.66 11.48
N ASP A 818 -22.38 -18.02 10.21
CA ASP A 818 -22.02 -19.38 9.79
C ASP A 818 -20.61 -19.42 9.17
N THR A 819 -20.48 -19.38 7.84
CA THR A 819 -19.19 -19.48 7.16
C THR A 819 -18.74 -18.15 6.54
N ALA A 820 -17.46 -17.80 6.62
CA ALA A 820 -16.92 -16.67 5.85
C ALA A 820 -17.10 -16.92 4.34
N VAL A 821 -16.44 -17.95 3.79
CA VAL A 821 -16.62 -18.37 2.40
C VAL A 821 -16.94 -19.85 2.29
N THR A 822 -17.93 -20.18 1.47
CA THR A 822 -18.29 -21.57 1.18
C THR A 822 -18.45 -21.83 -0.31
N HIS A 823 -18.09 -23.04 -0.71
CA HIS A 823 -18.60 -23.67 -1.91
C HIS A 823 -19.21 -25.00 -1.50
N GLN A 824 -20.47 -25.18 -1.88
CA GLN A 824 -21.25 -26.28 -1.37
C GLN A 824 -22.29 -26.79 -2.36
N GLY A 825 -22.75 -28.02 -2.13
CA GLY A 825 -23.94 -28.56 -2.76
C GLY A 825 -23.91 -30.07 -2.95
N VAL A 826 -24.85 -30.55 -3.78
CA VAL A 826 -25.15 -31.96 -3.97
C VAL A 826 -25.07 -32.30 -5.45
N ASP A 827 -24.30 -33.33 -5.83
CA ASP A 827 -24.18 -33.82 -7.21
C ASP A 827 -23.61 -32.82 -8.24
N TYR A 828 -22.98 -31.72 -7.79
CA TYR A 828 -22.46 -30.66 -8.66
C TYR A 828 -21.00 -30.85 -9.09
N THR A 829 -20.62 -30.17 -10.17
CA THR A 829 -19.23 -30.09 -10.66
C THR A 829 -18.68 -28.71 -10.39
N MET A 830 -17.55 -28.65 -9.70
CA MET A 830 -16.90 -27.42 -9.27
C MET A 830 -15.47 -27.37 -9.78
N LYS A 831 -15.13 -26.30 -10.51
CA LYS A 831 -13.83 -26.14 -11.16
C LYS A 831 -13.29 -24.74 -10.90
N ASN A 832 -11.96 -24.66 -10.77
CA ASN A 832 -11.22 -23.40 -10.72
C ASN A 832 -11.74 -22.48 -9.60
N ILE A 833 -11.60 -22.96 -8.37
CA ILE A 833 -12.00 -22.24 -7.16
C ILE A 833 -10.76 -21.67 -6.50
N GLU A 834 -10.80 -20.38 -6.14
CA GLU A 834 -9.70 -19.75 -5.42
C GLU A 834 -10.21 -18.88 -4.28
N TYR A 835 -9.71 -19.16 -3.07
CA TYR A 835 -9.85 -18.31 -1.90
C TYR A 835 -8.47 -17.76 -1.56
N ALA A 836 -8.21 -16.50 -1.87
CA ALA A 836 -6.86 -15.94 -1.77
C ALA A 836 -6.77 -14.61 -1.01
N GLY A 837 -5.87 -14.48 -0.05
CA GLY A 837 -5.61 -13.18 0.58
C GLY A 837 -6.75 -12.65 1.45
N ASN A 838 -7.69 -13.49 1.88
CA ASN A 838 -8.82 -13.03 2.69
C ASN A 838 -8.46 -13.01 4.18
N LEU A 839 -8.97 -12.01 4.89
CA LEU A 839 -8.96 -11.93 6.35
C LEU A 839 -10.32 -12.35 6.89
N MET A 840 -10.38 -13.44 7.64
CA MET A 840 -11.61 -14.03 8.18
C MET A 840 -11.54 -14.09 9.70
N GLU A 841 -12.40 -13.32 10.37
CA GLU A 841 -12.36 -13.10 11.80
C GLU A 841 -13.72 -13.33 12.44
N TYR A 842 -13.74 -14.01 13.59
CA TYR A 842 -14.97 -14.18 14.39
C TYR A 842 -16.13 -14.80 13.60
N THR A 843 -15.83 -15.83 12.80
CA THR A 843 -16.84 -16.62 12.08
C THR A 843 -17.07 -17.96 12.79
N HIS A 844 -18.12 -18.72 12.45
CA HIS A 844 -18.21 -20.10 12.93
C HIS A 844 -17.28 -21.02 12.14
N TRP A 845 -17.39 -20.98 10.81
CA TRP A 845 -16.43 -21.59 9.89
C TRP A 845 -15.68 -20.50 9.13
N GLY A 846 -14.38 -20.66 8.94
CA GLY A 846 -13.60 -19.75 8.09
C GLY A 846 -13.88 -20.04 6.61
N ILE A 847 -13.32 -21.14 6.13
CA ILE A 847 -13.56 -21.70 4.80
C ILE A 847 -14.29 -23.03 4.95
N GLU A 848 -15.36 -23.20 4.17
CA GLU A 848 -16.12 -24.44 4.09
C GLU A 848 -16.12 -25.01 2.66
N CYS A 849 -15.81 -26.29 2.57
CA CYS A 849 -16.05 -27.13 1.40
C CYS A 849 -17.06 -28.21 1.80
N TRP A 850 -18.31 -28.08 1.37
CA TRP A 850 -19.34 -29.08 1.68
C TRP A 850 -19.91 -29.68 0.40
N ILE A 851 -19.37 -30.83 0.00
CA ILE A 851 -19.72 -31.48 -1.26
C ILE A 851 -20.26 -32.87 -0.96
N SER A 852 -21.54 -33.06 -1.26
CA SER A 852 -22.24 -34.30 -0.98
C SER A 852 -22.77 -34.99 -2.24
N LYS A 853 -22.98 -36.30 -2.12
CA LYS A 853 -23.50 -37.17 -3.15
C LYS A 853 -24.91 -37.61 -2.78
N SER A 854 -25.85 -37.44 -3.70
CA SER A 854 -27.20 -38.00 -3.65
C SER A 854 -27.39 -39.06 -4.73
N THR A 855 -27.16 -38.73 -6.00
CA THR A 855 -27.39 -39.63 -7.13
C THR A 855 -26.18 -39.75 -8.05
N LYS A 856 -25.51 -38.63 -8.34
CA LYS A 856 -24.29 -38.57 -9.15
C LYS A 856 -23.10 -38.32 -8.26
N SER A 857 -21.92 -38.70 -8.70
CA SER A 857 -20.75 -38.33 -7.93
C SER A 857 -20.37 -36.87 -8.23
N PRO A 858 -20.33 -35.98 -7.24
CA PRO A 858 -19.88 -34.62 -7.43
C PRO A 858 -18.36 -34.60 -7.67
N GLU A 859 -17.89 -33.59 -8.40
CA GLU A 859 -16.49 -33.48 -8.83
C GLU A 859 -15.94 -32.10 -8.46
N THR A 860 -14.78 -32.05 -7.82
CA THR A 860 -14.06 -30.80 -7.50
C THR A 860 -12.67 -30.82 -8.11
N HIS A 861 -12.35 -29.80 -8.90
CA HIS A 861 -11.05 -29.66 -9.57
C HIS A 861 -10.47 -28.26 -9.39
N ASN A 862 -9.16 -28.18 -9.18
CA ASN A 862 -8.42 -26.92 -9.10
C ASN A 862 -9.00 -26.00 -8.02
N TYR A 863 -9.05 -26.51 -6.79
CA TYR A 863 -9.37 -25.73 -5.59
C TYR A 863 -8.08 -25.22 -4.95
N LEU A 864 -8.02 -23.94 -4.64
CA LEU A 864 -6.87 -23.32 -4.01
C LEU A 864 -7.29 -22.35 -2.91
N ALA A 865 -7.08 -22.72 -1.65
CA ALA A 865 -7.11 -21.80 -0.53
C ALA A 865 -5.67 -21.35 -0.24
N LYS A 866 -5.35 -20.08 -0.50
CA LYS A 866 -3.99 -19.56 -0.31
C LYS A 866 -3.90 -18.22 0.37
N ASP A 867 -2.82 -17.98 1.09
CA ASP A 867 -2.50 -16.65 1.61
C ASP A 867 -3.64 -16.04 2.47
N ASN A 868 -4.50 -16.86 3.10
CA ASN A 868 -5.61 -16.38 3.93
C ASN A 868 -5.21 -16.33 5.40
N VAL A 869 -5.75 -15.36 6.14
CA VAL A 869 -5.69 -15.31 7.60
C VAL A 869 -7.05 -15.64 8.17
N LEU A 870 -7.16 -16.80 8.80
CA LEU A 870 -8.37 -17.27 9.46
C LEU A 870 -8.13 -17.22 10.97
N ARG A 871 -8.68 -16.20 11.64
CA ARG A 871 -8.47 -15.97 13.08
C ARG A 871 -9.74 -15.75 13.91
N ASN A 872 -9.66 -16.04 15.21
CA ASN A 872 -10.76 -16.19 16.18
C ASN A 872 -12.13 -16.85 15.76
N CYS A 873 -12.16 -17.87 14.90
CA CYS A 873 -13.32 -18.72 14.61
C CYS A 873 -13.84 -19.35 15.89
N GLY A 874 -15.15 -19.39 15.99
CA GLY A 874 -15.87 -19.88 17.17
C GLY A 874 -15.99 -18.89 18.31
N TYR A 875 -15.32 -17.74 18.24
CA TYR A 875 -15.45 -16.65 19.22
C TYR A 875 -16.38 -15.53 18.76
N GLY A 876 -16.94 -15.62 17.54
CA GLY A 876 -17.89 -14.64 17.03
C GLY A 876 -19.30 -14.80 17.59
N TRP A 877 -20.09 -13.74 17.46
CA TRP A 877 -21.44 -13.64 18.02
C TRP A 877 -22.30 -14.85 17.65
N GLY A 878 -22.31 -15.26 16.37
CA GLY A 878 -23.13 -16.36 15.89
C GLY A 878 -22.76 -17.71 16.47
N THR A 879 -21.50 -17.92 16.88
CA THR A 879 -21.10 -19.15 17.58
C THR A 879 -21.56 -19.10 19.03
N ILE A 880 -21.30 -17.98 19.71
CA ILE A 880 -21.60 -17.77 21.13
C ILE A 880 -23.10 -17.91 21.39
N VAL A 881 -23.93 -17.19 20.62
CA VAL A 881 -25.40 -17.19 20.83
C VAL A 881 -26.03 -18.53 20.50
N ALA A 882 -25.42 -19.31 19.61
CA ALA A 882 -25.89 -20.64 19.24
C ALA A 882 -25.27 -21.76 20.10
N ASN A 883 -24.36 -21.42 21.03
CA ASN A 883 -23.57 -22.36 21.83
C ASN A 883 -22.94 -23.50 21.00
N ARG A 884 -22.36 -23.16 19.84
CA ARG A 884 -21.74 -24.16 18.95
C ARG A 884 -20.28 -24.37 19.33
N THR A 885 -19.84 -25.63 19.40
CA THR A 885 -18.47 -25.97 19.81
C THR A 885 -17.62 -26.55 18.68
N SER A 886 -18.21 -26.83 17.52
CA SER A 886 -17.55 -27.51 16.41
C SER A 886 -16.81 -26.60 15.43
N SER A 887 -16.80 -25.28 15.64
CA SER A 887 -16.24 -24.27 14.72
C SER A 887 -14.84 -24.63 14.19
N ALA A 888 -14.53 -24.34 12.92
CA ALA A 888 -13.22 -24.56 12.32
C ALA A 888 -12.72 -23.45 11.40
N ARG A 889 -11.39 -23.40 11.21
CA ARG A 889 -10.77 -22.51 10.21
C ARG A 889 -11.03 -23.02 8.82
N LEU A 890 -10.63 -24.26 8.61
CA LEU A 890 -10.78 -24.97 7.36
C LEU A 890 -11.61 -26.20 7.64
N TYR A 891 -12.83 -26.21 7.11
CA TYR A 891 -13.74 -27.34 7.14
C TYR A 891 -13.87 -27.90 5.74
N SER A 892 -13.52 -29.16 5.54
CA SER A 892 -13.71 -29.84 4.26
C SER A 892 -14.35 -31.21 4.43
N PHE A 893 -15.56 -31.30 3.89
CA PHE A 893 -16.34 -32.51 3.78
C PHE A 893 -16.65 -32.78 2.32
N THR A 894 -15.76 -33.53 1.66
CA THR A 894 -15.93 -33.96 0.27
C THR A 894 -16.24 -35.45 0.21
N THR A 895 -17.19 -35.85 -0.62
CA THR A 895 -17.38 -37.27 -0.95
C THR A 895 -16.21 -37.81 -1.77
N VAL A 896 -15.88 -39.10 -1.62
CA VAL A 896 -14.86 -39.76 -2.46
C VAL A 896 -15.36 -39.83 -3.89
N ASP A 897 -14.91 -38.90 -4.73
CA ASP A 897 -14.85 -39.14 -6.16
C ASP A 897 -13.39 -39.30 -6.60
N ALA A 898 -13.11 -40.36 -7.36
CA ALA A 898 -11.79 -40.63 -7.92
C ALA A 898 -11.26 -39.49 -8.80
N LYS A 899 -12.16 -38.69 -9.39
CA LYS A 899 -11.88 -37.57 -10.27
C LYS A 899 -11.49 -36.29 -9.53
N ASN A 900 -11.82 -36.13 -8.24
CA ASN A 900 -11.38 -34.95 -7.47
C ASN A 900 -9.86 -34.81 -7.59
N SER A 901 -9.39 -33.63 -7.98
CA SER A 901 -7.98 -33.38 -8.31
C SER A 901 -7.54 -31.95 -8.04
N ASN A 902 -6.26 -31.77 -7.72
CA ASN A 902 -5.62 -30.47 -7.49
C ASN A 902 -6.39 -29.61 -6.47
N LEU A 903 -6.58 -30.15 -5.27
CA LEU A 903 -7.17 -29.42 -4.13
C LEU A 903 -6.02 -29.02 -3.20
N LYS A 904 -5.83 -27.73 -2.95
CA LYS A 904 -4.65 -27.21 -2.25
C LYS A 904 -5.00 -26.19 -1.19
N ALA A 905 -4.28 -26.24 -0.08
CA ALA A 905 -4.29 -25.23 0.97
C ALA A 905 -2.84 -24.81 1.28
N GLN A 906 -2.46 -23.58 0.91
CA GLN A 906 -1.06 -23.13 0.95
C GLN A 906 -0.88 -21.76 1.62
N ASN A 907 0.15 -21.59 2.43
CA ASN A 907 0.47 -20.30 3.08
C ASN A 907 -0.73 -19.67 3.82
N ASN A 908 -1.61 -20.47 4.42
CA ASN A 908 -2.69 -19.92 5.24
C ASN A 908 -2.24 -19.81 6.69
N ILE A 909 -2.73 -18.78 7.40
CA ILE A 909 -2.61 -18.67 8.85
C ILE A 909 -3.93 -19.14 9.48
N LEU A 910 -3.86 -20.21 10.26
CA LEU A 910 -4.95 -20.75 11.05
C LEU A 910 -4.69 -20.37 12.52
N ASP A 911 -5.27 -19.25 12.98
CA ASP A 911 -4.95 -18.65 14.29
C ASP A 911 -6.09 -18.82 15.32
N ARG A 912 -5.93 -19.77 16.27
CA ARG A 912 -6.72 -20.00 17.50
C ARG A 912 -8.23 -20.18 17.32
N SER A 913 -8.71 -21.40 17.10
CA SER A 913 -10.16 -21.67 17.06
C SER A 913 -10.71 -22.01 18.45
N ALA A 914 -11.96 -21.64 18.76
CA ALA A 914 -12.67 -22.13 19.96
C ALA A 914 -12.99 -23.63 19.83
N GLY A 915 -13.27 -24.08 18.61
CA GLY A 915 -13.46 -25.49 18.25
C GLY A 915 -12.21 -26.07 17.60
N TYR A 916 -12.39 -26.76 16.49
CA TYR A 916 -11.31 -27.33 15.69
C TYR A 916 -10.48 -26.25 15.01
N LEU A 917 -9.16 -26.43 14.92
CA LEU A 917 -8.37 -25.60 14.03
C LEU A 917 -8.67 -25.99 12.58
N ILE A 918 -8.73 -27.29 12.30
CA ILE A 918 -8.92 -27.86 10.97
C ILE A 918 -9.76 -29.15 11.06
N ASP A 919 -10.75 -29.29 10.20
CA ASP A 919 -11.61 -30.47 10.15
C ASP A 919 -11.73 -30.97 8.71
N ILE A 920 -10.91 -31.97 8.39
CA ILE A 920 -10.74 -32.53 7.05
C ILE A 920 -11.12 -34.00 7.09
N ASP A 921 -12.11 -34.35 6.28
CA ASP A 921 -12.58 -35.73 6.15
C ASP A 921 -11.45 -36.65 5.63
N LYS A 922 -11.44 -37.93 6.04
CA LYS A 922 -10.47 -38.94 5.55
C LYS A 922 -10.49 -39.14 4.03
N ARG A 923 -11.58 -38.76 3.38
CA ARG A 923 -11.84 -38.87 1.95
C ARG A 923 -11.26 -37.71 1.15
N SER A 924 -10.96 -36.60 1.83
CA SER A 924 -10.47 -35.38 1.22
C SER A 924 -9.05 -35.56 0.66
N LYS A 925 -8.84 -35.02 -0.55
CA LYS A 925 -7.60 -35.14 -1.32
C LYS A 925 -6.70 -33.91 -1.23
N GLU A 926 -7.05 -32.97 -0.36
CA GLU A 926 -6.35 -31.70 -0.17
C GLU A 926 -4.89 -31.93 0.17
N GLU A 927 -4.03 -31.23 -0.54
CA GLU A 927 -2.60 -31.10 -0.30
C GLU A 927 -2.35 -29.80 0.46
N PHE A 928 -1.46 -29.88 1.45
CA PHE A 928 -1.15 -28.76 2.34
C PHE A 928 0.31 -28.37 2.14
N ASP A 929 0.61 -27.08 2.18
CA ASP A 929 1.99 -26.59 2.09
C ASP A 929 2.16 -25.26 2.82
N SER A 930 3.16 -25.19 3.70
CA SER A 930 3.65 -23.94 4.27
C SER A 930 2.58 -23.16 5.06
N ASN A 931 1.62 -23.85 5.67
CA ASN A 931 0.63 -23.21 6.51
C ASN A 931 1.17 -22.96 7.93
N ILE A 932 0.66 -21.90 8.57
CA ILE A 932 0.95 -21.55 9.96
C ILE A 932 -0.26 -21.92 10.82
N TYR A 933 -0.04 -22.71 11.87
CA TYR A 933 -1.06 -23.25 12.74
C TYR A 933 -0.81 -22.77 14.16
N ILE A 934 -1.78 -22.08 14.76
CA ILE A 934 -1.65 -21.54 16.11
C ILE A 934 -2.85 -22.02 16.93
N GLN A 935 -2.60 -22.73 18.03
CA GLN A 935 -3.68 -23.21 18.89
C GLN A 935 -3.27 -23.27 20.37
N ARG A 936 -4.24 -23.06 21.26
CA ARG A 936 -4.06 -23.18 22.71
C ARG A 936 -3.69 -24.61 23.09
N LYS A 937 -2.83 -24.79 24.09
CA LYS A 937 -2.47 -26.09 24.66
C LYS A 937 -3.74 -26.80 25.13
N ASN A 938 -3.88 -28.06 24.73
CA ASN A 938 -5.06 -28.91 24.93
C ASN A 938 -6.32 -28.46 24.17
N GLY A 939 -6.27 -27.38 23.38
CA GLY A 939 -7.33 -27.01 22.45
C GLY A 939 -7.46 -28.03 21.32
N HIS A 940 -8.60 -28.05 20.63
CA HIS A 940 -8.80 -29.02 19.57
C HIS A 940 -8.04 -28.61 18.31
N LEU A 941 -7.16 -29.51 17.83
CA LEU A 941 -6.57 -29.36 16.50
C LEU A 941 -7.61 -29.73 15.44
N GLY A 942 -8.41 -30.76 15.74
CA GLY A 942 -9.55 -31.21 14.94
C GLY A 942 -9.27 -32.52 14.24
N THR A 943 -9.97 -32.77 13.14
CA THR A 943 -9.85 -34.01 12.38
C THR A 943 -8.89 -33.82 11.22
N LEU A 944 -7.75 -34.52 11.24
CA LEU A 944 -6.73 -34.47 10.19
C LEU A 944 -6.87 -35.69 9.29
N LYS A 945 -7.62 -35.57 8.19
CA LYS A 945 -7.99 -36.68 7.30
C LYS A 945 -8.61 -37.85 8.08
N GLY A 946 -9.65 -37.55 8.86
CA GLY A 946 -10.40 -38.51 9.68
C GLY A 946 -9.76 -38.93 11.01
N LYS A 947 -8.58 -38.40 11.36
CA LYS A 947 -7.94 -38.67 12.66
C LYS A 947 -8.04 -37.47 13.58
N SER A 948 -8.74 -37.62 14.70
CA SER A 948 -8.85 -36.57 15.71
C SER A 948 -7.52 -36.36 16.43
N ALA A 949 -7.18 -35.09 16.67
CA ALA A 949 -6.01 -34.68 17.42
C ALA A 949 -6.30 -33.43 18.27
N ASN A 950 -5.55 -33.28 19.35
CA ASN A 950 -5.52 -32.08 20.16
C ASN A 950 -4.18 -31.35 19.96
N ALA A 951 -4.15 -30.06 20.27
CA ALA A 951 -2.95 -29.25 20.24
C ALA A 951 -2.07 -29.58 21.45
N ALA A 952 -0.96 -30.26 21.20
CA ALA A 952 0.07 -30.61 22.16
C ALA A 952 1.46 -30.42 21.53
N GLU A 953 2.52 -30.77 22.26
CA GLU A 953 3.92 -30.58 21.83
C GLU A 953 4.28 -31.37 20.55
N ASP A 954 3.56 -32.47 20.28
CA ASP A 954 3.72 -33.32 19.09
C ASP A 954 2.82 -32.90 17.89
N ALA A 955 2.04 -31.82 18.02
CA ALA A 955 1.05 -31.46 17.01
C ALA A 955 1.66 -31.15 15.63
N ALA A 956 2.86 -30.58 15.56
CA ALA A 956 3.58 -30.36 14.29
C ALA A 956 3.82 -31.68 13.53
N GLU A 957 4.28 -32.71 14.24
CA GLU A 957 4.50 -34.04 13.68
C GLU A 957 3.20 -34.71 13.25
N ILE A 958 2.13 -34.55 14.05
CA ILE A 958 0.79 -35.07 13.72
C ILE A 958 0.25 -34.40 12.45
N ILE A 959 0.42 -33.09 12.28
CA ILE A 959 0.04 -32.34 11.08
C ILE A 959 0.81 -32.87 9.88
N GLN A 960 2.14 -32.91 9.97
CA GLN A 960 3.00 -33.38 8.87
C GLN A 960 2.69 -34.84 8.50
N LYS A 961 2.42 -35.71 9.48
CA LYS A 961 2.09 -37.12 9.24
C LYS A 961 0.73 -37.33 8.59
N ASN A 962 -0.30 -36.62 9.05
CA ASN A 962 -1.68 -36.90 8.66
C ASN A 962 -2.19 -36.00 7.52
N LEU A 963 -1.84 -34.71 7.53
CA LEU A 963 -2.16 -33.80 6.42
C LEU A 963 -1.13 -33.84 5.30
N LYS A 964 0.12 -34.21 5.62
CA LYS A 964 1.27 -34.10 4.71
C LYS A 964 1.54 -32.65 4.29
N ASP A 965 1.36 -31.72 5.23
CA ASP A 965 1.88 -30.37 5.02
C ASP A 965 3.41 -30.45 4.88
N THR A 966 3.94 -29.91 3.78
CA THR A 966 5.36 -29.99 3.42
C THR A 966 6.25 -29.12 4.28
N SER A 967 5.74 -28.04 4.87
CA SER A 967 6.53 -27.10 5.67
C SER A 967 5.68 -26.41 6.76
N PRO A 968 5.02 -27.16 7.67
CA PRO A 968 4.12 -26.57 8.64
C PRO A 968 4.90 -25.78 9.70
N VAL A 969 4.39 -24.60 10.06
CA VAL A 969 4.80 -23.90 11.28
C VAL A 969 3.68 -24.11 12.31
N PHE A 970 3.99 -24.70 13.46
CA PHE A 970 3.02 -24.88 14.54
C PHE A 970 3.44 -24.10 15.78
N VAL A 971 2.49 -23.36 16.35
CA VAL A 971 2.65 -22.57 17.58
C VAL A 971 1.66 -23.05 18.62
N LEU A 972 2.19 -23.54 19.75
CA LEU A 972 1.42 -23.95 20.91
C LEU A 972 1.35 -22.79 21.91
N ILE A 973 0.16 -22.26 22.17
CA ILE A 973 -0.04 -21.17 23.13
C ILE A 973 -0.42 -21.75 24.49
N THR A 974 0.30 -21.40 25.55
CA THR A 974 0.05 -21.95 26.91
C THR A 974 -0.82 -21.06 27.80
N LYS A 975 -1.06 -19.79 27.42
CA LYS A 975 -1.93 -18.84 28.13
C LYS A 975 -2.93 -18.18 27.19
#